data_AF-A0A2P2D5V6-F1
#
_entry.id   AF-A0A2P2D5V6-F1
#
_cell.length_a   1.000
_cell.length_b   1.000
_cell.length_c   1.000
_cell.angle_alpha   90.00
_cell.angle_beta   90.00
_cell.angle_gamma   90.00
#
_symmetry.space_group_name_H-M   'P 1'
#
loop_
_entity.id
_entity.type
_entity.pdbx_description
1 polymer ?
#
loop_
_entity_poly.entity_id
_entity_poly.type
_entity_poly.pdbx_seq_one_letter_code
_entity_poly.pdbx_strand_id
1 'polypeptide(L)'
;MLQFIDIKHRFGSSTLFENFSWHIKPGSKIALVGPNGSGKSTLFKMAVGDLNPEEGIVSRSKHTEISLFQQIPDFNFEARVIDTALSKHKHYNEYIKRSEDIHARMDRTDHESPEFEALLEEQSQLEEYAFTYGVHELEAQAKKIIGGLGFSNDQMEKKVKEFSPGYQHRLGLAIAILNPGNLLLLDEPTNHLDHASKAWLAEYLADTNRSFVLVTHDPEFLNATTDTIAELNPSGVLEFKGTLEDYFEHKNELLDKLRLQFKKEEAYLKKRTEWIERFRSKATKAKAVQSVIKRLEKRDKVEEPEDSFWNSKTEYRFNYTPCGNLSFRIENASFAYEKTGKNIFSNAELHVSNGDKIAIIGPNGAGKSTFLRNILGIHKLTEGSVTFGPKTKIGYFSQNHHEHLDPEKNLLETVLSVYPDLPDVEARKLLGYFSFSDDRVFKKVGLLSGGEQSRLRLALLVRFSSNTLFLDEPTNHLDLVVRDNLKRALQEYPGAVLVISHDPDFLKDLCTRTVSVSNGKVKDLNTSFSDYLKFPPEELEAEGGFTVKAPFENAGNENKSRSQKNADKNRVKKLQKEIEQIEGKIALLEKNKTNSEELLADPEFYKKRSYQMELDNYNETKKEISRLTETWEKLQIEMEELSSVV
;
A
#
# COMPACT_ATOMS: atom_id res chain seq x y z
N MET A 1 21.71 -9.93 6.97
CA MET A 1 21.04 -10.79 7.98
C MET A 1 20.20 -11.84 7.26
N LEU A 2 19.23 -11.39 6.47
CA LEU A 2 18.46 -12.21 5.53
C LEU A 2 18.68 -11.64 4.13
N GLN A 3 18.85 -12.49 3.14
CA GLN A 3 19.03 -12.08 1.74
C GLN A 3 18.19 -12.95 0.82
N PHE A 4 17.45 -12.28 -0.06
CA PHE A 4 16.74 -12.86 -1.18
C PHE A 4 17.57 -12.55 -2.44
N ILE A 5 17.92 -13.59 -3.21
CA ILE A 5 18.79 -13.46 -4.39
C ILE A 5 18.07 -14.08 -5.59
N ASP A 6 17.80 -13.24 -6.59
CA ASP A 6 17.23 -13.59 -7.89
C ASP A 6 16.01 -14.52 -7.79
N ILE A 7 15.10 -14.17 -6.90
CA ILE A 7 13.93 -14.99 -6.61
C ILE A 7 12.91 -14.89 -7.73
N LYS A 8 12.45 -16.06 -8.15
CA LYS A 8 11.29 -16.20 -9.01
C LYS A 8 10.26 -17.09 -8.35
N HIS A 9 9.03 -16.61 -8.33
CA HIS A 9 7.94 -17.37 -7.76
C HIS A 9 6.60 -16.96 -8.37
N ARG A 10 5.82 -17.97 -8.73
CA ARG A 10 4.47 -17.83 -9.27
C ARG A 10 3.46 -18.30 -8.25
N PHE A 11 2.33 -17.62 -8.20
CA PHE A 11 1.18 -18.04 -7.40
C PHE A 11 -0.01 -18.22 -8.32
N GLY A 12 -0.41 -19.46 -8.56
CA GLY A 12 -1.40 -19.80 -9.59
C GLY A 12 -0.91 -19.39 -10.99
N SER A 13 -1.69 -18.57 -11.70
CA SER A 13 -1.35 -18.06 -13.03
C SER A 13 -0.52 -16.76 -12.99
N SER A 14 -0.39 -16.11 -11.83
CA SER A 14 0.30 -14.81 -11.71
C SER A 14 1.74 -14.95 -11.22
N THR A 15 2.69 -14.32 -11.91
CA THR A 15 4.07 -14.14 -11.41
C THR A 15 4.05 -13.11 -10.28
N LEU A 16 4.44 -13.51 -9.07
CA LEU A 16 4.56 -12.59 -7.93
C LEU A 16 5.93 -11.91 -7.94
N PHE A 17 6.98 -12.69 -8.21
CA PHE A 17 8.37 -12.22 -8.20
C PHE A 17 9.09 -12.67 -9.46
N GLU A 18 9.82 -11.74 -10.09
CA GLU A 18 10.64 -11.98 -11.26
C GLU A 18 12.01 -11.28 -11.07
N ASN A 19 13.07 -12.08 -10.93
CA ASN A 19 14.43 -11.60 -10.58
C ASN A 19 14.48 -10.75 -9.30
N PHE A 20 13.69 -11.13 -8.30
CA PHE A 20 13.56 -10.36 -7.06
C PHE A 20 14.80 -10.52 -6.15
N SER A 21 15.44 -9.41 -5.82
CA SER A 21 16.58 -9.37 -4.90
C SER A 21 16.37 -8.34 -3.79
N TRP A 22 16.64 -8.74 -2.55
CA TRP A 22 16.49 -7.87 -1.37
C TRP A 22 17.42 -8.29 -0.23
N HIS A 23 17.98 -7.32 0.49
CA HIS A 23 18.92 -7.58 1.59
C HIS A 23 18.55 -6.83 2.86
N ILE A 24 18.16 -7.58 3.89
CA ILE A 24 17.84 -7.04 5.21
C ILE A 24 19.11 -7.00 6.06
N LYS A 25 19.50 -5.81 6.50
CA LYS A 25 20.68 -5.59 7.34
C LYS A 25 20.34 -5.76 8.83
N PRO A 26 21.32 -6.12 9.68
CA PRO A 26 21.12 -6.08 11.13
C PRO A 26 20.85 -4.64 11.61
N GLY A 27 19.95 -4.49 12.58
CA GLY A 27 19.53 -3.20 13.15
C GLY A 27 18.49 -2.45 12.30
N SER A 28 18.04 -3.01 11.18
CA SER A 28 17.07 -2.35 10.31
C SER A 28 15.65 -2.39 10.87
N LYS A 29 14.96 -1.24 10.83
CA LYS A 29 13.55 -1.06 11.21
C LYS A 29 12.74 -0.68 9.98
N ILE A 30 12.30 -1.68 9.23
CA ILE A 30 11.78 -1.49 7.86
C ILE A 30 10.25 -1.59 7.83
N ALA A 31 9.61 -0.62 7.21
CA ALA A 31 8.21 -0.69 6.79
C ALA A 31 8.13 -1.31 5.39
N LEU A 32 7.53 -2.48 5.24
CA LEU A 32 7.29 -3.09 3.94
C LEU A 32 5.93 -2.67 3.39
N VAL A 33 5.95 -1.74 2.44
CA VAL A 33 4.74 -1.19 1.80
C VAL A 33 4.55 -1.77 0.40
N GLY A 34 3.30 -1.83 -0.04
CA GLY A 34 2.96 -2.28 -1.39
C GLY A 34 1.49 -2.69 -1.50
N PRO A 35 0.97 -2.88 -2.71
CA PRO A 35 -0.43 -3.20 -2.93
C PRO A 35 -0.82 -4.56 -2.32
N ASN A 36 -2.11 -4.76 -2.09
CA ASN A 36 -2.59 -6.05 -1.63
C ASN A 36 -2.38 -7.14 -2.70
N GLY A 37 -1.85 -8.28 -2.28
CA GLY A 37 -1.48 -9.35 -3.20
C GLY A 37 -0.21 -9.08 -4.02
N SER A 38 0.67 -8.17 -3.57
CA SER A 38 2.04 -8.03 -4.09
C SER A 38 3.00 -9.12 -3.60
N GLY A 39 2.55 -9.98 -2.68
CA GLY A 39 3.34 -11.10 -2.15
C GLY A 39 4.04 -10.84 -0.81
N LYS A 40 3.70 -9.77 -0.06
CA LYS A 40 4.28 -9.47 1.27
C LYS A 40 4.26 -10.67 2.24
N SER A 41 3.09 -11.27 2.44
CA SER A 41 2.95 -12.47 3.30
C SER A 41 3.68 -13.69 2.72
N THR A 42 3.73 -13.83 1.39
CA THR A 42 4.48 -14.88 0.70
C THR A 42 5.98 -14.73 0.95
N LEU A 43 6.49 -13.50 0.92
CA LEU A 43 7.88 -13.17 1.23
C LEU A 43 8.24 -13.56 2.66
N PHE A 44 7.34 -13.34 3.62
CA PHE A 44 7.54 -13.76 5.02
C PHE A 44 7.57 -15.30 5.17
N LYS A 45 6.72 -16.03 4.44
CA LYS A 45 6.77 -17.51 4.43
C LYS A 45 8.09 -18.03 3.86
N MET A 46 8.60 -17.41 2.79
CA MET A 46 9.94 -17.71 2.26
C MET A 46 11.04 -17.34 3.25
N ALA A 47 10.89 -16.22 3.95
CA ALA A 47 11.82 -15.75 4.97
C ALA A 47 11.96 -16.72 6.13
N VAL A 48 10.90 -17.45 6.52
CA VAL A 48 10.94 -18.46 7.60
C VAL A 48 11.28 -19.86 7.07
N GLY A 49 11.04 -20.12 5.78
CA GLY A 49 11.38 -21.39 5.11
C GLY A 49 10.19 -22.32 4.94
N ASP A 50 8.99 -21.84 5.24
CA ASP A 50 7.73 -22.56 5.04
C ASP A 50 7.37 -22.69 3.55
N LEU A 51 7.98 -21.84 2.70
CA LEU A 51 7.78 -21.82 1.26
C LEU A 51 9.13 -21.68 0.55
N ASN A 52 9.41 -22.59 -0.38
CA ASN A 52 10.61 -22.50 -1.22
C ASN A 52 10.32 -21.72 -2.51
N PRO A 53 11.24 -20.85 -2.95
CA PRO A 53 11.13 -20.21 -4.27
C PRO A 53 11.32 -21.23 -5.39
N GLU A 54 10.82 -20.92 -6.60
CA GLU A 54 10.98 -21.80 -7.78
C GLU A 54 12.40 -21.67 -8.36
N GLU A 55 12.89 -20.43 -8.44
CA GLU A 55 14.27 -20.08 -8.79
C GLU A 55 14.80 -19.06 -7.76
N GLY A 56 16.13 -19.00 -7.59
CA GLY A 56 16.78 -18.11 -6.63
C GLY A 56 17.04 -18.76 -5.26
N ILE A 57 17.66 -18.00 -4.35
CA ILE A 57 18.11 -18.49 -3.04
C ILE A 57 17.71 -17.52 -1.94
N VAL A 58 17.14 -18.06 -0.85
CA VAL A 58 16.97 -17.35 0.42
C VAL A 58 18.11 -17.72 1.35
N SER A 59 19.02 -16.78 1.61
CA SER A 59 20.19 -16.99 2.45
C SER A 59 20.03 -16.30 3.81
N ARG A 60 20.39 -17.02 4.87
CA ARG A 60 20.34 -16.55 6.27
C ARG A 60 21.72 -16.67 6.90
N SER A 61 22.10 -15.67 7.69
CA SER A 61 23.29 -15.78 8.53
C SER A 61 23.09 -16.84 9.64
N LYS A 62 24.16 -17.54 10.04
CA LYS A 62 24.10 -18.67 11.01
C LYS A 62 23.42 -18.34 12.34
N HIS A 63 23.46 -17.08 12.78
CA HIS A 63 22.91 -16.61 14.05
C HIS A 63 21.57 -15.88 13.88
N THR A 64 20.94 -15.94 12.72
CA THR A 64 19.65 -15.30 12.47
C THR A 64 18.51 -16.22 12.91
N GLU A 65 17.80 -15.80 13.95
CA GLU A 65 16.55 -16.41 14.42
C GLU A 65 15.39 -15.49 14.07
N ILE A 66 14.37 -16.03 13.41
CA ILE A 66 13.24 -15.25 12.89
C ILE A 66 12.02 -15.54 13.75
N SER A 67 11.45 -14.49 14.32
CA SER A 67 10.13 -14.52 14.95
C SER A 67 9.11 -14.01 13.95
N LEU A 68 8.18 -14.86 13.50
CA LEU A 68 7.12 -14.47 12.57
C LEU A 68 5.79 -14.38 13.31
N PHE A 69 5.11 -13.26 13.16
CA PHE A 69 3.70 -13.14 13.51
C PHE A 69 2.83 -13.65 12.37
N GLN A 70 2.09 -14.74 12.61
CA GLN A 70 1.07 -15.26 11.69
C GLN A 70 -0.33 -14.97 12.27
N GLN A 71 -1.25 -14.53 11.42
CA GLN A 71 -2.58 -14.02 11.80
C GLN A 71 -3.44 -14.99 12.62
N ILE A 72 -3.18 -16.30 12.60
CA ILE A 72 -3.85 -17.31 13.45
C ILE A 72 -2.86 -18.43 13.80
N PRO A 73 -2.21 -18.39 14.98
CA PRO A 73 -1.43 -19.51 15.47
C PRO A 73 -2.31 -20.70 15.83
N ASP A 74 -1.78 -21.91 15.71
CA ASP A 74 -2.42 -23.11 16.25
C ASP A 74 -2.32 -23.10 17.79
N PHE A 75 -3.40 -22.64 18.43
CA PHE A 75 -3.51 -22.53 19.87
C PHE A 75 -4.09 -23.79 20.50
N ASN A 76 -3.56 -24.18 21.66
CA ASN A 76 -4.32 -25.03 22.56
C ASN A 76 -5.40 -24.18 23.23
N PHE A 77 -6.62 -24.22 22.68
CA PHE A 77 -7.75 -23.42 23.17
C PHE A 77 -8.18 -23.75 24.61
N GLU A 78 -7.76 -24.89 25.16
CA GLU A 78 -8.05 -25.30 26.54
C GLU A 78 -7.01 -24.83 27.56
N ALA A 79 -5.83 -24.35 27.12
CA ALA A 79 -4.79 -23.84 28.00
C ALA A 79 -5.07 -22.39 28.44
N ARG A 80 -4.40 -21.95 29.51
CA ARG A 80 -4.45 -20.54 29.93
C ARG A 80 -3.70 -19.64 28.95
N VAL A 81 -4.06 -18.36 28.91
CA VAL A 81 -3.40 -17.38 28.02
C VAL A 81 -1.89 -17.31 28.32
N ILE A 82 -1.51 -17.20 29.60
CA ILE A 82 -0.10 -17.11 30.01
C ILE A 82 0.69 -18.38 29.67
N ASP A 83 0.13 -19.55 29.95
CA ASP A 83 0.74 -20.85 29.65
C ASP A 83 0.92 -21.06 28.14
N THR A 84 -0.04 -20.59 27.35
CA THR A 84 0.02 -20.65 25.89
C THR A 84 1.17 -19.78 25.36
N ALA A 85 1.40 -18.61 25.96
CA ALA A 85 2.51 -17.76 25.57
C ALA A 85 3.87 -18.37 25.90
N LEU A 86 4.01 -18.89 27.12
CA LEU A 86 5.26 -19.49 27.62
C LEU A 86 5.59 -20.80 26.90
N SER A 87 4.62 -21.70 26.71
CA SER A 87 4.83 -22.99 26.04
C SER A 87 5.29 -22.88 24.58
N LYS A 88 4.99 -21.76 23.92
CA LYS A 88 5.45 -21.45 22.57
C LYS A 88 6.83 -20.76 22.54
N HIS A 89 7.36 -20.34 23.69
CA HIS A 89 8.71 -19.79 23.78
C HIS A 89 9.76 -20.89 23.70
N LYS A 90 10.70 -20.78 22.75
CA LYS A 90 11.71 -21.81 22.45
C LYS A 90 12.45 -22.31 23.71
N HIS A 91 13.08 -21.39 24.45
CA HIS A 91 13.91 -21.75 25.61
C HIS A 91 13.09 -22.24 26.80
N TYR A 92 11.86 -21.75 26.96
CA TYR A 92 10.99 -22.16 28.08
C TYR A 92 10.51 -23.60 27.87
N ASN A 93 10.04 -23.91 26.67
CA ASN A 93 9.58 -25.25 26.32
C ASN A 93 10.73 -26.28 26.40
N GLU A 94 11.93 -25.90 25.94
CA GLU A 94 13.11 -26.75 26.05
C GLU A 94 13.51 -26.99 27.51
N TYR A 95 13.47 -25.94 28.35
CA TYR A 95 13.74 -26.06 29.78
C TYR A 95 12.75 -27.00 30.47
N ILE A 96 11.45 -26.79 30.30
CA ILE A 96 10.40 -27.61 30.93
C ILE A 96 10.53 -29.08 30.51
N LYS A 97 10.68 -29.37 29.21
CA LYS A 97 10.83 -30.74 28.72
C LYS A 97 12.05 -31.45 29.28
N ARG A 98 13.20 -30.77 29.32
CA ARG A 98 14.43 -31.34 29.88
C ARG A 98 14.33 -31.52 31.39
N SER A 99 13.71 -30.58 32.10
CA SER A 99 13.49 -30.67 33.54
C SER A 99 12.57 -31.83 33.89
N GLU A 100 11.46 -32.02 33.16
CA GLU A 100 10.56 -33.15 33.33
C GLU A 100 11.24 -34.51 33.07
N ASP A 101 12.07 -34.61 32.01
CA ASP A 101 12.83 -35.83 31.71
C ASP A 101 13.86 -36.16 32.81
N ILE A 102 14.64 -35.15 33.24
CA ILE A 102 15.64 -35.32 34.31
C ILE A 102 14.96 -35.75 35.60
N HIS A 103 13.88 -35.10 36.03
CA HIS A 103 13.17 -35.47 37.25
C HIS A 103 12.56 -36.88 37.15
N ALA A 104 11.97 -37.25 36.00
CA ALA A 104 11.43 -38.59 35.80
C ALA A 104 12.50 -39.69 35.82
N ARG A 105 13.73 -39.39 35.35
CA ARG A 105 14.90 -40.28 35.45
C ARG A 105 15.41 -40.34 36.89
N MET A 106 15.50 -39.22 37.59
CA MET A 106 15.92 -39.15 38.99
C MET A 106 15.01 -39.98 39.90
N ASP A 107 13.69 -39.92 39.72
CA ASP A 107 12.71 -40.69 40.50
C ASP A 107 12.88 -42.22 40.35
N ARG A 108 13.51 -42.69 39.27
CA ARG A 108 13.67 -44.12 38.95
C ARG A 108 15.09 -44.64 39.19
N THR A 109 16.03 -43.75 39.53
CA THR A 109 17.45 -44.05 39.66
C THR A 109 17.83 -44.10 41.14
N ASP A 110 18.70 -45.05 41.51
CA ASP A 110 19.18 -45.14 42.88
C ASP A 110 20.10 -43.96 43.23
N HIS A 111 19.88 -43.34 44.38
CA HIS A 111 20.53 -42.09 44.80
C HIS A 111 22.04 -42.23 45.03
N GLU A 112 22.53 -43.45 45.26
CA GLU A 112 23.96 -43.75 45.44
C GLU A 112 24.66 -44.18 44.14
N SER A 113 23.95 -44.17 43.01
CA SER A 113 24.50 -44.61 41.73
C SER A 113 25.28 -43.50 41.00
N PRO A 114 26.32 -43.85 40.21
CA PRO A 114 27.01 -42.90 39.33
C PRO A 114 26.07 -42.26 38.28
N GLU A 115 24.97 -42.93 37.95
CA GLU A 115 23.95 -42.41 37.04
C GLU A 115 23.17 -41.24 37.66
N PHE A 116 22.93 -41.28 38.97
CA PHE A 116 22.31 -40.18 39.71
C PHE A 116 23.23 -38.95 39.79
N GLU A 117 24.54 -39.15 39.97
CA GLU A 117 25.53 -38.06 39.91
C GLU A 117 25.54 -37.38 38.52
N ALA A 118 25.48 -38.17 37.44
CA ALA A 118 25.39 -37.63 36.07
C ALA A 118 24.09 -36.84 35.84
N LEU A 119 22.96 -37.28 36.41
CA LEU A 119 21.69 -36.54 36.36
C LEU A 119 21.75 -35.21 37.11
N LEU A 120 22.46 -35.14 38.24
CA LEU A 120 22.69 -33.89 38.96
C LEU A 120 23.56 -32.91 38.14
N GLU A 121 24.57 -33.41 37.42
CA GLU A 121 25.34 -32.59 36.48
C GLU A 121 24.47 -32.09 35.32
N GLU A 122 23.64 -32.96 34.72
CA GLU A 122 22.66 -32.57 33.69
C GLU A 122 21.69 -31.49 34.22
N GLN A 123 21.20 -31.61 35.46
CA GLN A 123 20.35 -30.61 36.10
C GLN A 123 21.08 -29.28 36.30
N SER A 124 22.34 -29.32 36.75
CA SER A 124 23.16 -28.11 36.91
C SER A 124 23.39 -27.39 35.58
N GLN A 125 23.66 -28.13 34.49
CA GLN A 125 23.80 -27.55 33.15
C GLN A 125 22.47 -26.96 32.65
N LEU A 126 21.34 -27.58 33.00
CA LEU A 126 20.01 -27.06 32.67
C LEU A 126 19.70 -25.75 33.40
N GLU A 127 20.10 -25.61 34.67
CA GLU A 127 19.96 -24.36 35.42
C GLU A 127 20.88 -23.25 34.88
N GLU A 128 22.11 -23.58 34.47
CA GLU A 128 23.00 -22.62 33.80
C GLU A 128 22.40 -22.13 32.48
N TYR A 129 21.79 -23.04 31.71
CA TYR A 129 21.01 -22.70 30.52
C TYR A 129 19.82 -21.79 30.87
N ALA A 130 19.06 -22.11 31.91
CA ALA A 130 17.93 -21.29 32.36
C ALA A 130 18.35 -19.88 32.76
N PHE A 131 19.48 -19.75 33.45
CA PHE A 131 20.07 -18.45 33.81
C PHE A 131 20.53 -17.67 32.57
N THR A 132 21.26 -18.32 31.65
CA THR A 132 21.80 -17.68 30.44
C THR A 132 20.71 -17.12 29.54
N TYR A 133 19.59 -17.83 29.40
CA TYR A 133 18.47 -17.42 28.56
C TYR A 133 17.33 -16.74 29.34
N GLY A 134 17.53 -16.46 30.63
CA GLY A 134 16.57 -15.75 31.48
C GLY A 134 15.22 -16.45 31.65
N VAL A 135 15.19 -17.80 31.63
CA VAL A 135 13.95 -18.60 31.60
C VAL A 135 13.05 -18.30 32.80
N HIS A 136 13.62 -18.10 33.99
CA HIS A 136 12.89 -17.77 35.22
C HIS A 136 12.24 -16.38 35.19
N GLU A 137 12.74 -15.46 34.36
CA GLU A 137 12.17 -14.11 34.18
C GLU A 137 11.08 -14.07 33.10
N LEU A 138 10.97 -15.11 32.26
CA LEU A 138 10.05 -15.12 31.12
C LEU A 138 8.59 -14.96 31.52
N GLU A 139 8.17 -15.47 32.68
CA GLU A 139 6.80 -15.30 33.15
C GLU A 139 6.48 -13.82 33.42
N ALA A 140 7.39 -13.09 34.07
CA ALA A 140 7.24 -11.67 34.32
C ALA A 140 7.27 -10.86 33.01
N GLN A 141 8.16 -11.22 32.08
CA GLN A 141 8.22 -10.59 30.75
C GLN A 141 6.94 -10.86 29.94
N ALA A 142 6.43 -12.09 29.96
CA ALA A 142 5.19 -12.46 29.31
C ALA A 142 4.01 -11.68 29.88
N LYS A 143 3.89 -11.58 31.22
CA LYS A 143 2.85 -10.76 31.88
C LYS A 143 2.93 -9.29 31.45
N LYS A 144 4.13 -8.71 31.35
CA LYS A 144 4.33 -7.33 30.87
C LYS A 144 3.88 -7.15 29.42
N ILE A 145 4.27 -8.06 28.51
CA ILE A 145 3.94 -7.98 27.09
C ILE A 145 2.44 -8.20 26.85
N ILE A 146 1.88 -9.25 27.45
CA ILE A 146 0.46 -9.60 27.33
C ILE A 146 -0.40 -8.49 27.96
N GLY A 147 0.05 -7.91 29.08
CA GLY A 147 -0.60 -6.77 29.72
C GLY A 147 -0.59 -5.51 28.85
N GLY A 148 0.55 -5.20 28.22
CA GLY A 148 0.68 -4.09 27.28
C GLY A 148 -0.21 -4.20 26.04
N LEU A 149 -0.56 -5.43 25.64
CA LEU A 149 -1.51 -5.72 24.56
C LEU A 149 -2.98 -5.76 25.02
N GLY A 150 -3.27 -5.33 26.26
CA GLY A 150 -4.62 -5.08 26.75
C GLY A 150 -5.29 -6.26 27.47
N PHE A 151 -4.53 -7.25 27.95
CA PHE A 151 -5.05 -8.27 28.86
C PHE A 151 -4.89 -7.85 30.32
N SER A 152 -5.93 -8.01 31.14
CA SER A 152 -5.79 -7.88 32.60
C SER A 152 -5.16 -9.14 33.22
N ASN A 153 -4.63 -9.01 34.44
CA ASN A 153 -4.05 -10.15 35.17
C ASN A 153 -5.06 -11.31 35.31
N ASP A 154 -6.32 -11.01 35.62
CA ASP A 154 -7.38 -12.03 35.72
C ASP A 154 -7.69 -12.69 34.37
N GLN A 155 -7.55 -11.95 33.26
CA GLN A 155 -7.74 -12.50 31.92
C GLN A 155 -6.60 -13.44 31.51
N MET A 156 -5.37 -13.21 31.98
CA MET A 156 -4.23 -14.07 31.67
C MET A 156 -4.37 -15.49 32.23
N GLU A 157 -5.14 -15.65 33.30
CA GLU A 157 -5.41 -16.95 33.95
C GLU A 157 -6.58 -17.73 33.33
N LYS A 158 -7.33 -17.11 32.42
CA LYS A 158 -8.49 -17.74 31.75
C LYS A 158 -8.06 -18.55 30.53
N LYS A 159 -8.95 -19.44 30.09
CA LYS A 159 -8.73 -20.27 28.89
C LYS A 159 -8.82 -19.45 27.62
N VAL A 160 -7.97 -19.76 26.63
CA VAL A 160 -7.93 -19.06 25.34
C VAL A 160 -9.27 -19.11 24.59
N LYS A 161 -10.04 -20.20 24.71
CA LYS A 161 -11.38 -20.34 24.09
C LYS A 161 -12.44 -19.34 24.55
N GLU A 162 -12.26 -18.74 25.73
CA GLU A 162 -13.22 -17.78 26.28
C GLU A 162 -13.07 -16.39 25.66
N PHE A 163 -11.98 -16.17 24.92
CA PHE A 163 -11.66 -14.89 24.30
C PHE A 163 -12.12 -14.82 22.85
N SER A 164 -12.42 -13.60 22.40
CA SER A 164 -12.76 -13.36 21.00
C SER A 164 -11.55 -13.59 20.09
N PRO A 165 -11.76 -13.84 18.78
CA PRO A 165 -10.67 -13.98 17.81
C PRO A 165 -9.69 -12.80 17.82
N GLY A 166 -10.18 -11.58 18.10
CA GLY A 166 -9.32 -10.39 18.24
C GLY A 166 -8.33 -10.53 19.41
N TYR A 167 -8.78 -10.97 20.58
CA TYR A 167 -7.89 -11.24 21.71
C TYR A 167 -6.92 -12.41 21.43
N GLN A 168 -7.38 -13.45 20.73
CA GLN A 168 -6.52 -14.56 20.29
C GLN A 168 -5.42 -14.06 19.34
N HIS A 169 -5.74 -13.12 18.45
CA HIS A 169 -4.77 -12.45 17.57
C HIS A 169 -3.72 -11.66 18.38
N ARG A 170 -4.15 -10.93 19.41
CA ARG A 170 -3.23 -10.23 20.34
C ARG A 170 -2.29 -11.19 21.08
N LEU A 171 -2.79 -12.36 21.49
CA LEU A 171 -1.96 -13.40 22.09
C LEU A 171 -0.91 -13.93 21.10
N GLY A 172 -1.28 -14.12 19.83
CA GLY A 172 -0.34 -14.49 18.78
C GLY A 172 0.78 -13.46 18.60
N LEU A 173 0.44 -12.18 18.69
CA LEU A 173 1.39 -11.09 18.62
C LEU A 173 2.32 -11.09 19.84
N ALA A 174 1.76 -11.31 21.03
CA ALA A 174 2.52 -11.44 22.27
C ALA A 174 3.57 -12.57 22.16
N ILE A 175 3.19 -13.73 21.59
CA ILE A 175 4.09 -14.87 21.37
C ILE A 175 5.21 -14.54 20.39
N ALA A 176 4.90 -13.88 19.28
CA ALA A 176 5.90 -13.48 18.29
C ALA A 176 6.93 -12.51 18.89
N ILE A 177 6.46 -11.57 19.71
CA ILE A 177 7.31 -10.60 20.41
C ILE A 177 8.16 -11.26 21.51
N LEU A 178 7.54 -12.14 22.31
CA LEU A 178 8.19 -12.83 23.43
C LEU A 178 9.33 -13.72 22.93
N ASN A 179 9.18 -14.37 21.77
CA ASN A 179 10.22 -15.22 21.20
C ASN A 179 11.53 -14.45 20.94
N PRO A 180 12.70 -15.08 21.14
CA PRO A 180 14.01 -14.43 21.18
C PRO A 180 14.58 -14.03 19.80
N GLY A 181 13.81 -14.22 18.72
CA GLY A 181 14.25 -13.96 17.35
C GLY A 181 14.82 -12.56 17.17
N ASN A 182 16.01 -12.48 16.56
CA ASN A 182 16.68 -11.20 16.30
C ASN A 182 16.14 -10.48 15.06
N LEU A 183 15.38 -11.17 14.21
CA LEU A 183 14.56 -10.59 13.15
C LEU A 183 13.07 -10.86 13.44
N LEU A 184 12.31 -9.80 13.68
CA LEU A 184 10.87 -9.87 13.86
C LEU A 184 10.15 -9.52 12.56
N LEU A 185 9.30 -10.41 12.07
CA LEU A 185 8.46 -10.20 10.89
C LEU A 185 7.01 -10.05 11.33
N LEU A 186 6.44 -8.87 11.14
CA LEU A 186 5.10 -8.52 11.60
C LEU A 186 4.19 -8.25 10.42
N ASP A 187 3.24 -9.15 10.15
CA ASP A 187 2.25 -8.99 9.08
C ASP A 187 0.92 -8.47 9.64
N GLU A 188 0.68 -7.17 9.47
CA GLU A 188 -0.50 -6.43 9.95
C GLU A 188 -0.76 -6.58 11.46
N PRO A 189 0.24 -6.28 12.34
CA PRO A 189 0.10 -6.47 13.79
C PRO A 189 -0.86 -5.48 14.46
N THR A 190 -1.18 -4.37 13.78
CA THR A 190 -2.08 -3.31 14.28
C THR A 190 -3.54 -3.70 14.20
N ASN A 191 -3.88 -4.78 13.48
CA ASN A 191 -5.26 -5.25 13.35
C ASN A 191 -5.80 -5.71 14.71
N HIS A 192 -7.06 -5.35 15.00
CA HIS A 192 -7.74 -5.70 16.25
C HIS A 192 -7.10 -5.14 17.54
N LEU A 193 -6.09 -4.26 17.42
CA LEU A 193 -5.55 -3.49 18.54
C LEU A 193 -6.37 -2.21 18.75
N ASP A 194 -6.64 -1.92 20.02
CA ASP A 194 -7.16 -0.60 20.41
C ASP A 194 -6.01 0.42 20.45
N HIS A 195 -6.37 1.70 20.57
CA HIS A 195 -5.42 2.80 20.56
C HIS A 195 -4.33 2.64 21.63
N ALA A 196 -4.70 2.27 22.86
CA ALA A 196 -3.75 2.05 23.96
C ALA A 196 -2.75 0.92 23.66
N SER A 197 -3.23 -0.23 23.16
CA SER A 197 -2.36 -1.35 22.81
C SER A 197 -1.46 -1.03 21.60
N LYS A 198 -1.96 -0.26 20.62
CA LYS A 198 -1.15 0.23 19.50
C LYS A 198 -0.03 1.16 19.97
N ALA A 199 -0.34 2.12 20.84
CA ALA A 199 0.65 3.04 21.39
C ALA A 199 1.74 2.28 22.16
N TRP A 200 1.35 1.34 23.02
CA TRP A 200 2.30 0.49 23.75
C TRP A 200 3.19 -0.33 22.80
N LEU A 201 2.61 -0.93 21.76
CA LEU A 201 3.37 -1.69 20.78
C LEU A 201 4.34 -0.80 20.00
N ALA A 202 3.94 0.43 19.66
CA ALA A 202 4.79 1.39 18.98
C ALA A 202 6.00 1.77 19.86
N GLU A 203 5.78 2.05 21.15
CA GLU A 203 6.85 2.30 22.11
C GLU A 203 7.79 1.08 22.25
N TYR A 204 7.22 -0.12 22.36
CA TYR A 204 8.01 -1.36 22.44
C TYR A 204 8.91 -1.57 21.20
N LEU A 205 8.38 -1.34 19.99
CA LEU A 205 9.13 -1.47 18.74
C LEU A 205 10.13 -0.32 18.53
N ALA A 206 9.83 0.88 19.03
CA ALA A 206 10.77 1.99 19.01
C ALA A 206 12.01 1.69 19.89
N ASP A 207 11.80 1.13 21.08
CA ASP A 207 12.87 0.85 22.05
C ASP A 207 13.62 -0.47 21.80
N THR A 208 13.12 -1.33 20.90
CA THR A 208 13.77 -2.62 20.64
C THR A 208 15.08 -2.47 19.86
N ASN A 209 16.08 -3.25 20.27
CA ASN A 209 17.35 -3.40 19.54
C ASN A 209 17.28 -4.47 18.43
N ARG A 210 16.14 -5.16 18.30
CA ARG A 210 15.93 -6.20 17.29
C ARG A 210 15.70 -5.56 15.92
N SER A 211 16.09 -6.28 14.87
CA SER A 211 15.72 -5.88 13.51
C SER A 211 14.27 -6.29 13.27
N PHE A 212 13.47 -5.48 12.59
CA PHE A 212 12.12 -5.90 12.24
C PHE A 212 11.68 -5.40 10.87
N VAL A 213 10.80 -6.20 10.25
CA VAL A 213 10.06 -5.81 9.07
C VAL A 213 8.59 -5.78 9.44
N LEU A 214 7.99 -4.62 9.25
CA LEU A 214 6.61 -4.33 9.61
C LEU A 214 5.79 -4.11 8.35
N VAL A 215 4.74 -4.90 8.16
CA VAL A 215 3.69 -4.64 7.18
C VAL A 215 2.49 -4.10 7.94
N THR A 216 2.11 -2.86 7.67
CA THR A 216 0.86 -2.30 8.18
C THR A 216 0.35 -1.23 7.23
N HIS A 217 -0.96 -1.00 7.26
CA HIS A 217 -1.62 0.11 6.60
C HIS A 217 -1.88 1.32 7.52
N ASP A 218 -1.22 1.40 8.67
CA ASP A 218 -1.35 2.49 9.64
C ASP A 218 -0.16 3.47 9.54
N PRO A 219 -0.31 4.66 8.89
CA PRO A 219 0.79 5.61 8.68
C PRO A 219 1.43 6.13 9.96
N GLU A 220 0.62 6.48 10.96
CA GLU A 220 1.10 6.99 12.24
C GLU A 220 1.97 5.94 12.93
N PHE A 221 1.52 4.68 12.91
CA PHE A 221 2.28 3.56 13.46
C PHE A 221 3.58 3.30 12.70
N LEU A 222 3.59 3.41 11.37
CA LEU A 222 4.81 3.29 10.56
C LEU A 222 5.82 4.40 10.91
N ASN A 223 5.36 5.65 10.94
CA ASN A 223 6.20 6.80 11.24
C ASN A 223 6.75 6.76 12.67
N ALA A 224 6.00 6.20 13.63
CA ALA A 224 6.44 6.06 15.01
C ALA A 224 7.47 4.93 15.22
N THR A 225 7.47 3.90 14.38
CA THR A 225 8.25 2.66 14.61
C THR A 225 9.41 2.47 13.65
N THR A 226 9.30 2.91 12.39
CA THR A 226 10.25 2.58 11.32
C THR A 226 11.04 3.79 10.84
N ASP A 227 12.24 3.55 10.30
CA ASP A 227 13.12 4.59 9.74
C ASP A 227 13.34 4.44 8.22
N THR A 228 12.90 3.30 7.66
CA THR A 228 13.13 2.91 6.28
C THR A 228 11.85 2.35 5.68
N ILE A 229 11.38 2.95 4.60
CA ILE A 229 10.26 2.46 3.79
C ILE A 229 10.81 1.58 2.66
N ALA A 230 10.34 0.35 2.58
CA ALA A 230 10.65 -0.61 1.52
C ALA A 230 9.40 -0.87 0.70
N GLU A 231 9.34 -0.36 -0.53
CA GLU A 231 8.23 -0.66 -1.44
C GLU A 231 8.49 -1.94 -2.25
N LEU A 232 7.55 -2.87 -2.17
CA LEU A 232 7.60 -4.15 -2.87
C LEU A 232 7.10 -4.00 -4.32
N ASN A 233 7.99 -4.22 -5.29
CA ASN A 233 7.68 -4.30 -6.71
C ASN A 233 7.98 -5.71 -7.27
N PRO A 234 7.37 -6.13 -8.39
CA PRO A 234 7.59 -7.46 -8.98
C PRO A 234 9.07 -7.76 -9.28
N SER A 235 9.84 -6.72 -9.64
CA SER A 235 11.25 -6.79 -10.03
C SER A 235 12.24 -6.54 -8.89
N GLY A 236 11.78 -6.18 -7.68
CA GLY A 236 12.67 -5.85 -6.56
C GLY A 236 12.04 -4.94 -5.50
N VAL A 237 12.86 -4.47 -4.56
CA VAL A 237 12.45 -3.56 -3.48
C VAL A 237 13.08 -2.19 -3.66
N LEU A 238 12.26 -1.13 -3.60
CA LEU A 238 12.75 0.24 -3.51
C LEU A 238 12.83 0.64 -2.02
N GLU A 239 14.04 0.82 -1.51
CA GLU A 239 14.26 1.29 -0.14
C GLU A 239 14.44 2.81 -0.11
N PHE A 240 13.76 3.46 0.82
CA PHE A 240 13.84 4.89 1.09
C PHE A 240 14.00 5.12 2.59
N LYS A 241 14.92 5.98 2.99
CA LYS A 241 15.13 6.36 4.39
C LYS A 241 14.38 7.66 4.70
N GLY A 242 13.48 7.62 5.66
CA GLY A 242 12.63 8.76 6.02
C GLY A 242 11.23 8.30 6.41
N THR A 243 10.34 9.27 6.61
CA THR A 243 8.94 8.99 6.95
C THR A 243 8.17 8.52 5.72
N LEU A 244 6.96 7.99 5.96
CA LEU A 244 6.06 7.61 4.87
C LEU A 244 5.64 8.83 4.02
N GLU A 245 5.51 10.00 4.64
CA GLU A 245 5.15 11.25 3.97
C GLU A 245 6.28 11.70 3.03
N ASP A 246 7.52 11.76 3.53
CA ASP A 246 8.71 12.08 2.73
C ASP A 246 8.84 11.14 1.53
N TYR A 247 8.54 9.86 1.74
CA TYR A 247 8.56 8.86 0.68
C TYR A 247 7.53 9.16 -0.41
N PHE A 248 6.29 9.52 -0.05
CA PHE A 248 5.25 9.87 -1.02
C PHE A 248 5.58 11.14 -1.80
N GLU A 249 6.08 12.16 -1.13
CA GLU A 249 6.54 13.39 -1.80
C GLU A 249 7.66 13.08 -2.79
N HIS A 250 8.70 12.37 -2.34
CA HIS A 250 9.82 11.97 -3.19
C HIS A 250 9.38 11.15 -4.40
N LYS A 251 8.44 10.22 -4.19
CA LYS A 251 7.90 9.37 -5.25
C LYS A 251 7.09 10.17 -6.26
N ASN A 252 6.25 11.09 -5.81
CA ASN A 252 5.50 11.97 -6.72
C ASN A 252 6.42 12.87 -7.55
N GLU A 253 7.46 13.44 -6.93
CA GLU A 253 8.47 14.19 -7.68
C GLU A 253 9.20 13.33 -8.72
N LEU A 254 9.54 12.09 -8.37
CA LEU A 254 10.19 11.15 -9.29
C LEU A 254 9.29 10.85 -10.48
N LEU A 255 8.01 10.56 -10.23
CA LEU A 255 7.01 10.32 -11.28
C LEU A 255 6.81 11.53 -12.18
N ASP A 256 6.74 12.74 -11.63
CA ASP A 256 6.60 13.96 -12.42
C ASP A 256 7.84 14.23 -13.29
N LYS A 257 9.04 13.95 -12.78
CA LYS A 257 10.29 13.99 -13.56
C LYS A 257 10.26 12.97 -14.71
N LEU A 258 9.84 11.74 -14.43
CA LEU A 258 9.72 10.67 -15.44
C LEU A 258 8.66 11.01 -16.50
N ARG A 259 7.49 11.53 -16.12
CA ARG A 259 6.44 11.97 -17.06
C ARG A 259 6.93 13.10 -17.94
N LEU A 260 7.70 14.03 -17.39
CA LEU A 260 8.26 15.15 -18.16
C LEU A 260 9.36 14.68 -19.12
N GLN A 261 10.17 13.68 -18.74
CA GLN A 261 11.12 13.02 -19.63
C GLN A 261 10.40 12.26 -20.76
N PHE A 262 9.39 11.47 -20.44
CA PHE A 262 8.58 10.74 -21.42
C PHE A 262 7.91 11.66 -22.44
N LYS A 263 7.25 12.74 -22.00
CA LYS A 263 6.64 13.74 -22.90
C LYS A 263 7.67 14.40 -23.82
N LYS A 264 8.89 14.68 -23.32
CA LYS A 264 9.98 15.23 -24.14
C LYS A 264 10.42 14.22 -25.21
N GLU A 265 10.53 12.95 -24.82
CA GLU A 265 10.91 11.87 -25.72
C GLU A 265 9.85 11.60 -26.79
N GLU A 266 8.59 11.51 -26.40
CA GLU A 266 7.46 11.34 -27.32
C GLU A 266 7.40 12.48 -28.34
N ALA A 267 7.53 13.73 -27.88
CA ALA A 267 7.58 14.90 -28.76
C ALA A 267 8.79 14.88 -29.70
N TYR A 268 9.94 14.39 -29.24
CA TYR A 268 11.12 14.19 -30.08
C TYR A 268 10.90 13.12 -31.14
N LEU A 269 10.36 11.95 -30.75
CA LEU A 269 10.04 10.85 -31.65
C LEU A 269 9.05 11.29 -32.72
N LYS A 270 7.96 11.96 -32.34
CA LYS A 270 6.93 12.47 -33.26
C LYS A 270 7.50 13.44 -34.29
N LYS A 271 8.33 14.40 -33.87
CA LYS A 271 8.98 15.33 -34.81
C LYS A 271 9.92 14.60 -35.76
N ARG A 272 10.66 13.59 -35.29
CA ARG A 272 11.59 12.82 -36.11
C ARG A 272 10.86 11.93 -37.12
N THR A 273 9.73 11.33 -36.75
CA THR A 273 8.88 10.54 -37.65
C THR A 273 8.23 11.42 -38.72
N GLU A 274 7.69 12.58 -38.34
CA GLU A 274 7.15 13.58 -39.30
C GLU A 274 8.22 14.06 -40.28
N TRP A 275 9.46 14.28 -39.80
CA TRP A 275 10.59 14.64 -40.66
C TRP A 275 10.96 13.50 -41.63
N ILE A 276 11.02 12.25 -41.14
CA ILE A 276 11.26 11.07 -41.98
C ILE A 276 10.20 11.01 -43.07
N GLU A 277 8.91 11.09 -42.75
CA GLU A 277 7.80 11.02 -43.71
C GLU A 277 7.89 12.13 -44.77
N ARG A 278 8.21 13.37 -44.36
CA ARG A 278 8.31 14.51 -45.26
C ARG A 278 9.47 14.41 -46.26
N PHE A 279 10.57 13.78 -45.87
CA PHE A 279 11.79 13.72 -46.67
C PHE A 279 12.09 12.34 -47.26
N ARG A 280 11.29 11.32 -46.96
CA ARG A 280 11.41 9.95 -47.50
C ARG A 280 11.34 9.90 -49.03
N SER A 281 10.56 10.79 -49.64
CA SER A 281 10.33 10.85 -51.09
C SER A 281 11.38 11.65 -51.87
N LYS A 282 12.27 12.40 -51.19
CA LYS A 282 13.30 13.22 -51.86
C LYS A 282 14.62 12.45 -51.99
N ALA A 283 14.99 12.11 -53.23
CA ALA A 283 16.20 11.34 -53.54
C ALA A 283 17.51 11.97 -52.99
N THR A 284 17.58 13.30 -52.88
CA THR A 284 18.74 14.02 -52.34
C THR A 284 18.94 13.83 -50.84
N LYS A 285 17.90 13.50 -50.07
CA LYS A 285 17.95 13.36 -48.60
C LYS A 285 17.89 11.92 -48.10
N ALA A 286 17.90 10.94 -49.00
CA ALA A 286 17.74 9.52 -48.66
C ALA A 286 18.81 8.98 -47.67
N LYS A 287 20.08 9.40 -47.81
CA LYS A 287 21.17 9.00 -46.89
C LYS A 287 20.96 9.55 -45.48
N ALA A 288 20.51 10.79 -45.35
CA ALA A 288 20.22 11.43 -44.07
C ALA A 288 19.02 10.75 -43.38
N VAL A 289 17.97 10.44 -44.13
CA VAL A 289 16.79 9.71 -43.63
C VAL A 289 17.16 8.31 -43.11
N GLN A 290 17.98 7.56 -43.85
CA GLN A 290 18.47 6.24 -43.43
C GLN A 290 19.34 6.28 -42.16
N SER A 291 20.17 7.32 -42.01
CA SER A 291 20.98 7.53 -40.80
C SER A 291 20.11 7.79 -39.56
N VAL A 292 19.05 8.61 -39.72
CA VAL A 292 18.11 8.92 -38.63
C VAL A 292 17.27 7.70 -38.22
N ILE A 293 16.80 6.90 -39.19
CA ILE A 293 16.06 5.65 -38.91
C ILE A 293 16.92 4.71 -38.05
N LYS A 294 18.17 4.45 -38.44
CA LYS A 294 19.09 3.59 -37.67
C LYS A 294 19.38 4.10 -36.26
N ARG A 295 19.38 5.43 -36.05
CA ARG A 295 19.57 6.01 -34.72
C ARG A 295 18.33 5.88 -33.84
N LEU A 296 17.13 5.97 -34.44
CA LEU A 296 15.87 5.74 -33.72
C LEU A 296 15.71 4.26 -33.33
N GLU A 297 16.10 3.31 -34.19
CA GLU A 297 16.03 1.87 -33.90
C GLU A 297 16.98 1.42 -32.78
N LYS A 298 18.10 2.13 -32.59
CA LYS A 298 19.10 1.83 -31.54
C LYS A 298 18.82 2.53 -30.21
N ARG A 299 17.78 3.35 -30.14
CA ARG A 299 17.45 4.09 -28.92
C ARG A 299 16.56 3.20 -28.05
N ASP A 300 16.86 3.15 -26.76
CA ASP A 300 15.98 2.50 -25.81
C ASP A 300 14.65 3.25 -25.77
N LYS A 301 13.55 2.51 -25.91
CA LYS A 301 12.22 3.10 -25.72
C LYS A 301 12.07 3.45 -24.25
N VAL A 302 11.88 4.72 -23.96
CA VAL A 302 11.36 5.13 -22.65
C VAL A 302 9.89 4.77 -22.61
N GLU A 303 9.56 3.83 -21.74
CA GLU A 303 8.18 3.42 -21.49
C GLU A 303 7.42 4.56 -20.81
N GLU A 304 6.11 4.63 -21.07
CA GLU A 304 5.26 5.58 -20.36
C GLU A 304 5.33 5.25 -18.87
N PRO A 305 5.63 6.23 -17.99
CA PRO A 305 5.63 5.97 -16.57
C PRO A 305 4.23 5.53 -16.17
N GLU A 306 4.09 4.28 -15.74
CA GLU A 306 2.83 3.82 -15.17
C GLU A 306 2.46 4.75 -14.01
N ASP A 307 1.19 5.12 -13.92
CA ASP A 307 0.69 5.78 -12.72
C ASP A 307 1.04 4.88 -11.55
N SER A 308 1.79 5.41 -10.58
CA SER A 308 2.06 4.62 -9.38
C SER A 308 0.73 4.16 -8.81
N PHE A 309 0.71 2.96 -8.21
CA PHE A 309 -0.43 2.47 -7.43
C PHE A 309 -1.10 3.56 -6.58
N TRP A 310 -0.30 4.43 -5.96
CA TRP A 310 -0.69 5.59 -5.14
C TRP A 310 -1.47 6.70 -5.84
N ASN A 311 -1.40 6.78 -7.17
CA ASN A 311 -1.92 7.87 -8.00
C ASN A 311 -3.02 7.43 -8.98
N SER A 312 -3.53 6.19 -8.87
CA SER A 312 -4.62 5.72 -9.73
C SER A 312 -5.88 6.57 -9.49
N LYS A 313 -6.23 7.42 -10.46
CA LYS A 313 -7.34 8.39 -10.41
C LYS A 313 -8.70 7.80 -10.80
N THR A 314 -8.97 6.53 -10.52
CA THR A 314 -10.33 6.03 -10.69
C THR A 314 -11.21 6.63 -9.61
N GLU A 315 -12.04 7.61 -9.94
CA GLU A 315 -13.03 8.19 -9.03
C GLU A 315 -14.32 7.36 -9.10
N TYR A 316 -14.74 6.79 -7.96
CA TYR A 316 -16.07 6.18 -7.80
C TYR A 316 -16.86 6.96 -6.75
N ARG A 317 -18.14 7.17 -7.03
CA ARG A 317 -19.09 7.79 -6.11
C ARG A 317 -20.11 6.76 -5.64
N PHE A 318 -20.47 6.83 -4.37
CA PHE A 318 -21.57 6.04 -3.83
C PHE A 318 -22.89 6.42 -4.50
N ASN A 319 -23.66 5.42 -4.91
CA ASN A 319 -24.99 5.64 -5.44
C ASN A 319 -25.93 6.16 -4.35
N TYR A 320 -26.42 7.39 -4.51
CA TYR A 320 -27.33 8.03 -3.56
C TYR A 320 -28.79 8.01 -4.04
N THR A 321 -29.71 7.69 -3.14
CA THR A 321 -31.16 7.85 -3.36
C THR A 321 -31.74 8.91 -2.42
N PRO A 322 -32.31 10.02 -2.91
CA PRO A 322 -32.88 11.07 -2.06
C PRO A 322 -33.89 10.56 -1.02
N CYS A 323 -33.76 11.01 0.23
CA CYS A 323 -34.70 10.75 1.32
C CYS A 323 -35.08 12.02 2.07
N GLY A 324 -36.02 11.90 3.02
CA GLY A 324 -36.36 13.00 3.92
C GLY A 324 -35.18 13.38 4.83
N ASN A 325 -35.33 14.48 5.58
CA ASN A 325 -34.28 14.98 6.46
C ASN A 325 -33.98 14.03 7.65
N LEU A 326 -34.96 13.25 8.10
CA LEU A 326 -34.76 12.26 9.15
C LEU A 326 -34.22 10.96 8.54
N SER A 327 -33.05 10.51 9.00
CA SER A 327 -32.52 9.19 8.66
C SER A 327 -33.10 8.13 9.61
N PHE A 328 -32.80 8.26 10.91
CA PHE A 328 -33.42 7.48 11.97
C PHE A 328 -33.32 8.17 13.33
N ARG A 329 -34.13 7.69 14.28
CA ARG A 329 -34.15 8.13 15.67
C ARG A 329 -34.19 6.92 16.59
N ILE A 330 -33.43 6.99 17.68
CA ILE A 330 -33.43 6.03 18.78
C ILE A 330 -33.99 6.72 20.01
N GLU A 331 -34.99 6.12 20.66
CA GLU A 331 -35.62 6.64 21.88
C GLU A 331 -35.60 5.57 22.97
N ASN A 332 -35.02 5.91 24.13
CA ASN A 332 -34.94 5.09 25.35
C ASN A 332 -34.44 3.65 25.12
N ALA A 333 -33.47 3.47 24.22
CA ALA A 333 -33.04 2.13 23.84
C ALA A 333 -32.11 1.50 24.89
N SER A 334 -32.43 0.26 25.30
CA SER A 334 -31.59 -0.54 26.19
C SER A 334 -31.38 -1.94 25.63
N PHE A 335 -30.21 -2.54 25.86
CA PHE A 335 -29.91 -3.90 25.39
C PHE A 335 -28.95 -4.66 26.30
N ALA A 336 -29.37 -5.88 26.65
CA ALA A 336 -28.55 -6.88 27.33
C ALA A 336 -28.59 -8.23 26.59
N TYR A 337 -27.48 -8.97 26.60
CA TYR A 337 -27.47 -10.33 26.08
C TYR A 337 -28.14 -11.29 27.07
N GLU A 338 -29.13 -12.05 26.60
CA GLU A 338 -29.91 -12.99 27.42
C GLU A 338 -29.03 -13.99 28.19
N LYS A 339 -27.93 -14.44 27.59
CA LYS A 339 -27.03 -15.46 28.19
C LYS A 339 -26.13 -14.95 29.31
N THR A 340 -25.84 -13.66 29.36
CA THR A 340 -24.87 -13.09 30.31
C THR A 340 -25.50 -12.11 31.28
N GLY A 341 -26.71 -11.59 31.01
CA GLY A 341 -27.38 -10.58 31.83
C GLY A 341 -26.63 -9.24 31.90
N LYS A 342 -25.49 -9.11 31.21
CA LYS A 342 -24.65 -7.92 31.22
C LYS A 342 -25.26 -6.89 30.26
N ASN A 343 -25.67 -5.76 30.81
CA ASN A 343 -26.19 -4.65 30.04
C ASN A 343 -25.07 -4.05 29.17
N ILE A 344 -25.28 -4.00 27.86
CA ILE A 344 -24.32 -3.44 26.90
C ILE A 344 -24.51 -1.92 26.81
N PHE A 345 -25.76 -1.46 26.82
CA PHE A 345 -26.09 -0.05 26.98
C PHE A 345 -27.51 0.15 27.53
N SER A 346 -27.69 1.23 28.28
CA SER A 346 -28.98 1.65 28.84
C SER A 346 -29.35 3.08 28.43
N ASN A 347 -30.62 3.29 28.14
CA ASN A 347 -31.22 4.60 27.87
C ASN A 347 -30.49 5.41 26.79
N ALA A 348 -30.20 4.77 25.66
CA ALA A 348 -29.57 5.42 24.52
C ALA A 348 -30.59 6.29 23.77
N GLU A 349 -30.23 7.56 23.56
CA GLU A 349 -30.93 8.51 22.70
C GLU A 349 -30.00 8.96 21.59
N LEU A 350 -30.45 8.88 20.35
CA LEU A 350 -29.68 9.34 19.20
C LEU A 350 -30.60 9.83 18.10
N HIS A 351 -30.31 11.00 17.55
CA HIS A 351 -31.03 11.59 16.44
C HIS A 351 -30.09 11.79 15.26
N VAL A 352 -30.37 11.12 14.14
CA VAL A 352 -29.53 11.19 12.94
C VAL A 352 -30.32 11.78 11.78
N SER A 353 -29.79 12.87 11.23
CA SER A 353 -30.31 13.55 10.06
C SER A 353 -29.60 13.09 8.80
N ASN A 354 -30.22 13.30 7.64
CA ASN A 354 -29.59 13.05 6.35
C ASN A 354 -28.38 13.98 6.17
N GLY A 355 -27.24 13.42 5.75
CA GLY A 355 -25.96 14.14 5.62
C GLY A 355 -25.07 14.10 6.87
N ASP A 356 -25.58 13.64 8.02
CA ASP A 356 -24.76 13.49 9.22
C ASP A 356 -23.64 12.46 9.00
N LYS A 357 -22.40 12.82 9.38
CA LYS A 357 -21.24 11.92 9.36
C LYS A 357 -20.80 11.67 10.80
N ILE A 358 -21.13 10.49 11.32
CA ILE A 358 -21.00 10.16 12.74
C ILE A 358 -19.92 9.11 12.94
N ALA A 359 -18.92 9.42 13.77
CA ALA A 359 -17.96 8.45 14.28
C ALA A 359 -18.51 7.80 15.56
N ILE A 360 -18.51 6.47 15.62
CA ILE A 360 -18.84 5.72 16.84
C ILE A 360 -17.54 5.22 17.47
N ILE A 361 -17.21 5.76 18.64
CA ILE A 361 -15.95 5.51 19.34
C ILE A 361 -16.18 4.78 20.67
N GLY A 362 -15.13 4.14 21.19
CA GLY A 362 -15.17 3.44 22.47
C GLY A 362 -14.19 2.26 22.51
N PRO A 363 -13.91 1.70 23.70
CA PRO A 363 -12.96 0.59 23.84
C PRO A 363 -13.46 -0.69 23.13
N ASN A 364 -12.55 -1.63 22.92
CA ASN A 364 -12.90 -2.92 22.35
C ASN A 364 -13.77 -3.73 23.32
N GLY A 365 -14.80 -4.38 22.80
CA GLY A 365 -15.80 -5.07 23.63
C GLY A 365 -16.82 -4.14 24.32
N ALA A 366 -16.78 -2.82 24.09
CA ALA A 366 -17.79 -1.89 24.61
C ALA A 366 -19.19 -2.07 23.99
N GLY A 367 -19.29 -2.80 22.88
CA GLY A 367 -20.56 -3.08 22.20
C GLY A 367 -20.88 -2.19 21.00
N LYS A 368 -19.90 -1.51 20.39
CA LYS A 368 -20.08 -0.65 19.20
C LYS A 368 -20.80 -1.36 18.04
N SER A 369 -20.28 -2.52 17.62
CA SER A 369 -20.89 -3.32 16.55
C SER A 369 -22.26 -3.89 16.95
N THR A 370 -22.43 -4.23 18.23
CA THR A 370 -23.74 -4.64 18.77
C THR A 370 -24.73 -3.50 18.68
N PHE A 371 -24.34 -2.28 19.05
CA PHE A 371 -25.17 -1.08 18.95
C PHE A 371 -25.64 -0.85 17.51
N LEU A 372 -24.76 -0.97 16.50
CA LEU A 372 -25.19 -0.91 15.10
C LEU A 372 -26.19 -2.01 14.72
N ARG A 373 -25.94 -3.25 15.11
CA ARG A 373 -26.85 -4.38 14.82
C ARG A 373 -28.22 -4.20 15.47
N ASN A 374 -28.27 -3.53 16.62
CA ASN A 374 -29.53 -3.20 17.29
C ASN A 374 -30.31 -2.13 16.52
N ILE A 375 -29.62 -1.11 15.99
CA ILE A 375 -30.24 -0.08 15.13
C ILE A 375 -30.83 -0.73 13.87
N LEU A 376 -30.10 -1.67 13.26
CA LEU A 376 -30.51 -2.38 12.05
C LEU A 376 -31.63 -3.42 12.31
N GLY A 377 -32.01 -3.66 13.57
CA GLY A 377 -33.03 -4.65 13.93
C GLY A 377 -32.56 -6.10 13.83
N ILE A 378 -31.26 -6.34 13.62
CA ILE A 378 -30.66 -7.69 13.62
C ILE A 378 -30.73 -8.30 15.02
N HIS A 379 -30.48 -7.47 16.03
CA HIS A 379 -30.70 -7.81 17.43
C HIS A 379 -31.85 -6.96 17.97
N LYS A 380 -32.83 -7.61 18.60
CA LYS A 380 -33.96 -6.90 19.20
C LYS A 380 -33.51 -6.17 20.46
N LEU A 381 -33.90 -4.91 20.58
CA LEU A 381 -33.73 -4.14 21.80
C LEU A 381 -34.53 -4.78 22.95
N THR A 382 -34.01 -4.66 24.17
CA THR A 382 -34.72 -5.08 25.39
C THR A 382 -35.80 -4.06 25.73
N GLU A 383 -35.48 -2.76 25.59
CA GLU A 383 -36.39 -1.64 25.81
C GLU A 383 -36.14 -0.53 24.78
N GLY A 384 -37.11 0.36 24.59
CA GLY A 384 -37.04 1.48 23.64
C GLY A 384 -37.42 1.12 22.22
N SER A 385 -37.22 2.07 21.30
CA SER A 385 -37.55 1.86 19.88
C SER A 385 -36.60 2.58 18.93
N VAL A 386 -36.49 2.06 17.71
CA VAL A 386 -35.76 2.67 16.60
C VAL A 386 -36.76 2.98 15.49
N THR A 387 -36.85 4.25 15.11
CA THR A 387 -37.76 4.71 14.05
C THR A 387 -36.96 5.25 12.88
N PHE A 388 -37.15 4.67 11.69
CA PHE A 388 -36.53 5.14 10.45
C PHE A 388 -37.41 6.17 9.75
N GLY A 389 -36.77 7.13 9.07
CA GLY A 389 -37.45 8.10 8.23
C GLY A 389 -38.11 7.48 6.99
N PRO A 390 -39.00 8.24 6.32
CA PRO A 390 -39.65 7.78 5.09
C PRO A 390 -38.62 7.64 3.96
N LYS A 391 -38.72 6.52 3.22
CA LYS A 391 -37.82 6.16 2.09
C LYS A 391 -36.35 5.97 2.50
N THR A 392 -36.07 5.71 3.78
CA THR A 392 -34.72 5.32 4.21
C THR A 392 -34.32 3.99 3.57
N LYS A 393 -33.19 3.99 2.86
CA LYS A 393 -32.55 2.83 2.25
C LYS A 393 -31.17 2.66 2.87
N ILE A 394 -30.99 1.55 3.56
CA ILE A 394 -29.84 1.30 4.38
C ILE A 394 -28.81 0.49 3.60
N GLY A 395 -27.58 0.98 3.52
CA GLY A 395 -26.42 0.19 3.16
C GLY A 395 -25.64 -0.19 4.42
N TYR A 396 -25.33 -1.47 4.60
CA TYR A 396 -24.60 -1.96 5.76
C TYR A 396 -23.33 -2.68 5.33
N PHE A 397 -22.20 -2.31 5.94
CA PHE A 397 -20.94 -3.02 5.83
C PHE A 397 -20.58 -3.55 7.22
N SER A 398 -20.55 -4.88 7.36
CA SER A 398 -20.29 -5.54 8.63
C SER A 398 -18.89 -6.14 8.68
N GLN A 399 -18.25 -6.09 9.86
CA GLN A 399 -16.94 -6.71 10.08
C GLN A 399 -16.98 -8.24 9.93
N ASN A 400 -18.08 -8.87 10.35
CA ASN A 400 -18.22 -10.33 10.32
C ASN A 400 -18.56 -10.81 8.91
N HIS A 401 -17.82 -11.81 8.42
CA HIS A 401 -17.94 -12.32 7.06
C HIS A 401 -19.22 -13.14 6.76
N HIS A 402 -20.32 -12.88 7.45
CA HIS A 402 -21.54 -13.68 7.41
C HIS A 402 -22.47 -13.37 6.22
N GLU A 403 -22.19 -12.33 5.43
CA GLU A 403 -22.83 -12.19 4.12
C GLU A 403 -22.23 -13.22 3.17
N HIS A 404 -22.98 -14.29 2.91
CA HIS A 404 -22.60 -15.39 2.04
C HIS A 404 -22.40 -14.88 0.61
N LEU A 405 -21.15 -14.64 0.24
CA LEU A 405 -20.76 -14.59 -1.16
C LEU A 405 -20.73 -16.02 -1.69
N ASP A 406 -21.24 -16.23 -2.91
CA ASP A 406 -21.26 -17.55 -3.53
C ASP A 406 -19.81 -17.96 -3.89
N PRO A 407 -19.25 -19.02 -3.27
CA PRO A 407 -17.85 -19.38 -3.45
C PRO A 407 -17.54 -19.88 -4.86
N GLU A 408 -18.55 -20.34 -5.62
CA GLU A 408 -18.36 -20.91 -6.96
C GLU A 408 -18.28 -19.85 -8.06
N LYS A 409 -18.87 -18.67 -7.84
CA LYS A 409 -18.84 -17.56 -8.80
C LYS A 409 -17.47 -16.89 -8.81
N ASN A 410 -17.12 -16.29 -9.95
CA ASN A 410 -16.00 -15.35 -10.00
C ASN A 410 -16.40 -13.92 -9.59
N LEU A 411 -15.43 -13.02 -9.40
CA LEU A 411 -15.72 -11.64 -8.94
C LEU A 411 -16.67 -10.91 -9.89
N LEU A 412 -16.42 -11.02 -11.19
CA LEU A 412 -17.22 -10.35 -12.22
C LEU A 412 -18.66 -10.86 -12.24
N GLU A 413 -18.85 -12.18 -12.25
CA GLU A 413 -20.15 -12.85 -12.12
C GLU A 413 -20.86 -12.48 -10.83
N THR A 414 -20.12 -12.33 -9.73
CA THR A 414 -20.72 -11.91 -8.46
C THR A 414 -21.33 -10.51 -8.58
N VAL A 415 -20.58 -9.54 -9.11
CA VAL A 415 -21.06 -8.17 -9.35
C VAL A 415 -22.26 -8.17 -10.32
N LEU A 416 -22.15 -8.86 -11.45
CA LEU A 416 -23.21 -8.93 -12.45
C LEU A 416 -24.45 -9.69 -11.95
N SER A 417 -24.31 -10.62 -11.01
CA SER A 417 -25.46 -11.32 -10.42
C SER A 417 -26.25 -10.44 -9.45
N VAL A 418 -25.59 -9.48 -8.79
CA VAL A 418 -26.24 -8.48 -7.93
C VAL A 418 -26.77 -7.30 -8.76
N TYR A 419 -26.07 -6.94 -9.83
CA TYR A 419 -26.42 -5.85 -10.74
C TYR A 419 -26.47 -6.32 -12.21
N PRO A 420 -27.53 -7.03 -12.62
CA PRO A 420 -27.64 -7.57 -13.99
C PRO A 420 -27.64 -6.51 -15.09
N ASP A 421 -28.08 -5.30 -14.77
CA ASP A 421 -28.16 -4.17 -15.71
C ASP A 421 -26.81 -3.44 -15.89
N LEU A 422 -25.77 -3.83 -15.15
CA LEU A 422 -24.46 -3.18 -15.21
C LEU A 422 -23.68 -3.66 -16.44
N PRO A 423 -23.19 -2.77 -17.31
CA PRO A 423 -22.33 -3.17 -18.41
C PRO A 423 -21.03 -3.80 -17.90
N ASP A 424 -20.54 -4.84 -18.59
CA ASP A 424 -19.32 -5.58 -18.22
C ASP A 424 -18.10 -4.64 -18.01
N VAL A 425 -17.97 -3.62 -18.86
CA VAL A 425 -16.91 -2.60 -18.76
C VAL A 425 -17.01 -1.80 -17.45
N GLU A 426 -18.22 -1.45 -17.01
CA GLU A 426 -18.42 -0.73 -15.74
C GLU A 426 -18.21 -1.64 -14.53
N ALA A 427 -18.61 -2.91 -14.63
CA ALA A 427 -18.33 -3.92 -13.60
C ALA A 427 -16.83 -4.12 -13.40
N ARG A 428 -16.05 -4.21 -14.49
CA ARG A 428 -14.58 -4.29 -14.42
C ARG A 428 -13.95 -3.01 -13.88
N LYS A 429 -14.47 -1.83 -14.22
CA LYS A 429 -13.99 -0.56 -13.64
C LYS A 429 -14.23 -0.49 -12.13
N LEU A 430 -15.39 -0.95 -11.66
CA LEU A 430 -15.71 -1.02 -10.23
C LEU A 430 -14.77 -1.98 -9.50
N LEU A 431 -14.52 -3.15 -10.08
CA LEU A 431 -13.57 -4.12 -9.54
C LEU A 431 -12.14 -3.57 -9.54
N GLY A 432 -11.72 -2.92 -10.62
CA GLY A 432 -10.41 -2.26 -10.73
C GLY A 432 -10.18 -1.19 -9.66
N TYR A 433 -11.22 -0.40 -9.33
CA TYR A 433 -11.16 0.59 -8.24
C TYR A 433 -10.84 -0.04 -6.88
N PHE A 434 -11.26 -1.28 -6.65
CA PHE A 434 -10.93 -2.07 -5.45
C PHE A 434 -9.71 -2.98 -5.64
N SER A 435 -8.82 -2.64 -6.59
CA SER A 435 -7.58 -3.34 -6.92
C SER A 435 -7.78 -4.78 -7.45
N PHE A 436 -8.90 -5.05 -8.12
CA PHE A 436 -9.12 -6.28 -8.89
C PHE A 436 -8.96 -5.99 -10.39
N SER A 437 -7.72 -6.05 -10.87
CA SER A 437 -7.36 -5.81 -12.27
C SER A 437 -7.05 -7.10 -13.04
N ASP A 438 -7.02 -7.00 -14.37
CA ASP A 438 -6.62 -8.06 -15.30
C ASP A 438 -7.38 -9.38 -15.06
N ASP A 439 -6.67 -10.51 -15.09
CA ASP A 439 -7.26 -11.84 -14.92
C ASP A 439 -7.82 -12.09 -13.51
N ARG A 440 -7.54 -11.21 -12.54
CA ARG A 440 -8.04 -11.37 -11.16
C ARG A 440 -9.56 -11.26 -11.09
N VAL A 441 -10.21 -10.58 -12.05
CA VAL A 441 -11.68 -10.48 -12.09
C VAL A 441 -12.36 -11.84 -12.33
N PHE A 442 -11.63 -12.82 -12.87
CA PHE A 442 -12.11 -14.18 -13.11
C PHE A 442 -11.77 -15.16 -11.98
N LYS A 443 -11.09 -14.71 -10.92
CA LYS A 443 -10.79 -15.55 -9.75
C LYS A 443 -12.09 -15.94 -9.05
N LYS A 444 -12.21 -17.19 -8.58
CA LYS A 444 -13.37 -17.64 -7.79
C LYS A 444 -13.38 -17.03 -6.41
N VAL A 445 -14.58 -16.70 -5.90
CA VAL A 445 -14.74 -16.09 -4.58
C VAL A 445 -14.23 -17.01 -3.45
N GLY A 446 -14.40 -18.34 -3.57
CA GLY A 446 -13.88 -19.29 -2.59
C GLY A 446 -12.36 -19.31 -2.45
N LEU A 447 -11.62 -18.75 -3.41
CA LEU A 447 -10.16 -18.64 -3.40
C LEU A 447 -9.68 -17.26 -2.91
N LEU A 448 -10.59 -16.36 -2.57
CA LEU A 448 -10.28 -15.03 -2.08
C LEU A 448 -9.90 -15.09 -0.60
N SER A 449 -8.82 -14.39 -0.26
CA SER A 449 -8.48 -14.04 1.12
C SER A 449 -9.59 -13.20 1.77
N GLY A 450 -9.66 -13.17 3.10
CA GLY A 450 -10.66 -12.36 3.82
C GLY A 450 -10.63 -10.88 3.42
N GLY A 451 -9.43 -10.32 3.18
CA GLY A 451 -9.28 -8.94 2.69
C GLY A 451 -9.80 -8.74 1.26
N GLU A 452 -9.57 -9.70 0.36
CA GLU A 452 -10.17 -9.67 -0.98
C GLU A 452 -11.70 -9.79 -0.91
N GLN A 453 -12.25 -10.64 -0.04
CA GLN A 453 -13.70 -10.74 0.15
C GLN A 453 -14.30 -9.44 0.71
N SER A 454 -13.60 -8.81 1.67
CA SER A 454 -13.97 -7.51 2.24
C SER A 454 -14.05 -6.42 1.16
N ARG A 455 -13.03 -6.33 0.29
CA ARG A 455 -13.02 -5.38 -0.84
C ARG A 455 -14.14 -5.64 -1.84
N LEU A 456 -14.45 -6.90 -2.14
CA LEU A 456 -15.57 -7.24 -3.02
C LEU A 456 -16.90 -6.78 -2.44
N ARG A 457 -17.11 -6.94 -1.12
CA ARG A 457 -18.33 -6.44 -0.45
C ARG A 457 -18.42 -4.91 -0.48
N LEU A 458 -17.31 -4.22 -0.27
CA LEU A 458 -17.27 -2.76 -0.44
C LEU A 458 -17.60 -2.35 -1.88
N ALA A 459 -17.10 -3.08 -2.88
CA ALA A 459 -17.43 -2.83 -4.29
C ALA A 459 -18.94 -2.95 -4.55
N LEU A 460 -19.58 -3.99 -4.01
CA LEU A 460 -21.04 -4.14 -4.08
C LEU A 460 -21.74 -2.96 -3.38
N LEU A 461 -21.30 -2.60 -2.17
CA LEU A 461 -21.90 -1.50 -1.40
C LEU A 461 -21.81 -0.14 -2.10
N VAL A 462 -20.69 0.18 -2.76
CA VAL A 462 -20.51 1.44 -3.50
C VAL A 462 -21.59 1.60 -4.58
N ARG A 463 -21.97 0.50 -5.24
CA ARG A 463 -23.01 0.50 -6.27
C ARG A 463 -24.43 0.41 -5.70
N PHE A 464 -24.58 -0.07 -4.47
CA PHE A 464 -25.87 -0.17 -3.81
C PHE A 464 -26.48 1.23 -3.59
N SER A 465 -27.71 1.42 -4.07
CA SER A 465 -28.41 2.70 -3.96
C SER A 465 -28.99 2.90 -2.56
N SER A 466 -28.22 3.56 -1.68
CA SER A 466 -28.58 3.88 -0.29
C SER A 466 -28.72 5.38 -0.03
N ASN A 467 -29.21 5.73 1.15
CA ASN A 467 -29.10 7.08 1.73
C ASN A 467 -28.54 7.10 3.14
N THR A 468 -28.57 5.96 3.85
CA THR A 468 -27.96 5.81 5.17
C THR A 468 -26.97 4.66 5.13
N LEU A 469 -25.69 4.96 5.38
CA LEU A 469 -24.62 3.97 5.43
C LEU A 469 -24.23 3.66 6.88
N PHE A 470 -24.12 2.38 7.19
CA PHE A 470 -23.55 1.88 8.43
C PHE A 470 -22.29 1.08 8.10
N LEU A 471 -21.14 1.53 8.58
CA LEU A 471 -19.84 0.95 8.26
C LEU A 471 -19.15 0.51 9.55
N ASP A 472 -18.99 -0.80 9.72
CA ASP A 472 -18.33 -1.41 10.88
C ASP A 472 -16.91 -1.84 10.47
N GLU A 473 -15.92 -1.03 10.84
CA GLU A 473 -14.50 -1.17 10.49
C GLU A 473 -14.23 -1.32 8.98
N PRO A 474 -14.66 -0.34 8.14
CA PRO A 474 -14.56 -0.44 6.69
C PRO A 474 -13.12 -0.36 6.15
N THR A 475 -12.18 0.13 6.94
CA THR A 475 -10.77 0.28 6.56
C THR A 475 -9.95 -1.00 6.76
N ASN A 476 -10.49 -1.99 7.48
CA ASN A 476 -9.78 -3.24 7.73
C ASN A 476 -9.45 -3.95 6.41
N HIS A 477 -8.20 -4.36 6.27
CA HIS A 477 -7.68 -5.07 5.10
C HIS A 477 -7.74 -4.27 3.78
N LEU A 478 -7.97 -2.95 3.86
CA LEU A 478 -7.76 -2.04 2.74
C LEU A 478 -6.30 -1.58 2.73
N ASP A 479 -5.71 -1.54 1.55
CA ASP A 479 -4.46 -0.83 1.40
C ASP A 479 -4.70 0.68 1.49
N LEU A 480 -3.62 1.41 1.75
CA LEU A 480 -3.63 2.85 1.95
C LEU A 480 -4.28 3.61 0.78
N VAL A 481 -4.17 3.12 -0.46
CA VAL A 481 -4.77 3.76 -1.65
C VAL A 481 -6.28 3.57 -1.67
N VAL A 482 -6.76 2.33 -1.54
CA VAL A 482 -8.19 2.04 -1.53
C VAL A 482 -8.86 2.70 -0.32
N ARG A 483 -8.15 2.81 0.81
CA ARG A 483 -8.59 3.53 2.00
C ARG A 483 -8.81 5.03 1.74
N ASP A 484 -7.84 5.71 1.12
CA ASP A 484 -7.93 7.14 0.80
C ASP A 484 -9.04 7.41 -0.22
N ASN A 485 -9.14 6.54 -1.24
CA ASN A 485 -10.22 6.56 -2.23
C ASN A 485 -11.60 6.40 -1.57
N LEU A 486 -11.75 5.46 -0.64
CA LEU A 486 -12.98 5.27 0.13
C LEU A 486 -13.31 6.50 0.98
N LYS A 487 -12.32 7.09 1.66
CA LYS A 487 -12.48 8.32 2.46
C LYS A 487 -13.05 9.45 1.60
N ARG A 488 -12.46 9.71 0.43
CA ARG A 488 -12.94 10.73 -0.52
C ARG A 488 -14.38 10.44 -0.98
N ALA A 489 -14.68 9.19 -1.35
CA ALA A 489 -16.02 8.80 -1.79
C ALA A 489 -17.08 9.00 -0.70
N LEU A 490 -16.74 8.77 0.57
CA LEU A 490 -17.64 8.98 1.71
C LEU A 490 -17.79 10.46 2.09
N GLN A 491 -16.77 11.28 1.89
CA GLN A 491 -16.82 12.74 2.06
C GLN A 491 -17.78 13.38 1.06
N GLU A 492 -17.75 12.94 -0.21
CA GLU A 492 -18.66 13.44 -1.25
C GLU A 492 -20.10 12.89 -1.13
N TYR A 493 -20.31 11.81 -0.37
CA TYR A 493 -21.62 11.18 -0.27
C TYR A 493 -22.62 12.09 0.47
N PRO A 494 -23.77 12.44 -0.12
CA PRO A 494 -24.73 13.37 0.50
C PRO A 494 -25.59 12.74 1.59
N GLY A 495 -25.57 11.41 1.73
CA GLY A 495 -26.35 10.68 2.72
C GLY A 495 -25.71 10.63 4.10
N ALA A 496 -26.48 10.15 5.08
CA ALA A 496 -26.00 9.90 6.44
C ALA A 496 -25.00 8.73 6.47
N VAL A 497 -23.94 8.85 7.26
CA VAL A 497 -22.90 7.81 7.40
C VAL A 497 -22.59 7.64 8.88
N LEU A 498 -22.68 6.40 9.36
CA LEU A 498 -22.21 5.99 10.68
C LEU A 498 -21.02 5.06 10.50
N VAL A 499 -19.88 5.43 11.07
CA VAL A 499 -18.64 4.68 10.94
C VAL A 499 -18.12 4.28 12.31
N ILE A 500 -17.85 2.99 12.50
CA ILE A 500 -16.96 2.48 13.54
C ILE A 500 -15.61 2.27 12.87
N SER A 501 -14.56 2.89 13.40
CA SER A 501 -13.19 2.69 12.93
C SER A 501 -12.21 2.92 14.07
N HIS A 502 -11.13 2.14 14.09
CA HIS A 502 -9.96 2.38 14.93
C HIS A 502 -8.87 3.24 14.28
N ASP A 503 -9.15 3.78 13.09
CA ASP A 503 -8.24 4.60 12.31
C ASP A 503 -8.59 6.10 12.47
N PRO A 504 -7.80 6.86 13.25
CA PRO A 504 -8.10 8.26 13.51
C PRO A 504 -7.94 9.11 12.25
N ASP A 505 -6.98 8.82 11.37
CA ASP A 505 -6.81 9.54 10.10
C ASP A 505 -7.99 9.33 9.15
N PHE A 506 -8.59 8.14 9.15
CA PHE A 506 -9.78 7.88 8.35
C PHE A 506 -11.00 8.66 8.85
N LEU A 507 -11.18 8.74 10.17
CA LEU A 507 -12.29 9.46 10.81
C LEU A 507 -12.11 10.97 10.78
N LYS A 508 -10.86 11.43 10.89
CA LYS A 508 -10.46 12.83 10.78
C LYS A 508 -10.87 13.36 9.40
N ASP A 509 -11.51 14.53 9.38
CA ASP A 509 -12.06 15.18 8.19
C ASP A 509 -13.24 14.44 7.50
N LEU A 510 -13.62 13.25 7.96
CA LEU A 510 -14.84 12.55 7.51
C LEU A 510 -16.01 12.80 8.46
N CYS A 511 -15.80 12.63 9.77
CA CYS A 511 -16.86 12.64 10.77
C CYS A 511 -17.01 14.02 11.44
N THR A 512 -18.16 14.64 11.22
CA THR A 512 -18.54 15.93 11.81
C THR A 512 -19.15 15.81 13.20
N ARG A 513 -19.56 14.59 13.60
CA ARG A 513 -20.16 14.29 14.89
C ARG A 513 -19.56 13.02 15.48
N THR A 514 -19.45 12.95 16.80
CA THR A 514 -18.84 11.83 17.52
C THR A 514 -19.78 11.30 18.60
N VAL A 515 -20.02 9.99 18.60
CA VAL A 515 -20.83 9.27 19.58
C VAL A 515 -19.93 8.28 20.32
N SER A 516 -19.87 8.39 21.64
CA SER A 516 -19.13 7.45 22.48
C SER A 516 -20.02 6.32 22.99
N VAL A 517 -19.50 5.11 22.95
CA VAL A 517 -20.09 3.90 23.53
C VAL A 517 -19.08 3.35 24.54
N SER A 518 -19.29 3.65 25.81
CA SER A 518 -18.47 3.12 26.92
C SER A 518 -19.31 2.94 28.18
N ASN A 519 -18.90 2.02 29.06
CA ASN A 519 -19.50 1.76 30.37
C ASN A 519 -21.03 1.63 30.41
N GLY A 520 -21.64 1.01 29.39
CA GLY A 520 -23.09 0.85 29.37
C GLY A 520 -23.87 2.09 28.97
N LYS A 521 -23.22 3.14 28.45
CA LYS A 521 -23.87 4.38 28.01
C LYS A 521 -23.50 4.68 26.57
N VAL A 522 -24.47 5.25 25.85
CA VAL A 522 -24.27 5.84 24.52
C VAL A 522 -24.44 7.34 24.68
N LYS A 523 -23.40 8.13 24.41
CA LYS A 523 -23.41 9.58 24.58
C LYS A 523 -23.04 10.25 23.28
N ASP A 524 -23.91 11.12 22.79
CA ASP A 524 -23.60 12.02 21.70
C ASP A 524 -22.76 13.19 22.22
N LEU A 525 -21.53 13.33 21.71
CA LEU A 525 -20.62 14.39 22.14
C LEU A 525 -20.90 15.70 21.39
N ASN A 526 -21.68 15.67 20.29
CA ASN A 526 -21.95 16.82 19.43
C ASN A 526 -20.68 17.58 18.97
N THR A 527 -19.54 16.90 18.90
CA THR A 527 -18.26 17.44 18.44
C THR A 527 -17.74 16.68 17.23
N SER A 528 -16.96 17.36 16.39
CA SER A 528 -16.25 16.70 15.30
C SER A 528 -15.21 15.73 15.85
N PHE A 529 -14.84 14.71 15.09
CA PHE A 529 -13.82 13.77 15.54
C PHE A 529 -12.47 14.48 15.74
N SER A 530 -12.14 15.44 14.87
CA SER A 530 -10.94 16.27 14.98
C SER A 530 -10.89 17.10 16.26
N ASP A 531 -12.02 17.61 16.73
CA ASP A 531 -12.11 18.36 17.99
C ASP A 531 -12.04 17.43 19.20
N TYR A 532 -12.65 16.24 19.11
CA TYR A 532 -12.51 15.20 20.11
C TYR A 532 -11.05 14.76 20.31
N LEU A 533 -10.24 14.66 19.24
CA LEU A 533 -8.81 14.36 19.35
C LEU A 533 -8.02 15.43 20.10
N LYS A 534 -8.42 16.70 19.99
CA LYS A 534 -7.72 17.84 20.60
C LYS A 534 -8.15 18.07 22.04
N PHE A 535 -9.42 17.83 22.33
CA PHE A 535 -10.04 18.05 23.63
C PHE A 535 -10.89 16.84 24.00
N PRO A 536 -10.28 15.67 24.24
CA PRO A 536 -11.05 14.53 24.68
C PRO A 536 -11.59 14.84 26.09
N PRO A 537 -12.86 14.51 26.39
CA PRO A 537 -13.39 14.66 27.74
C PRO A 537 -12.50 13.88 28.73
N GLU A 538 -12.15 14.47 29.88
CA GLU A 538 -11.25 13.84 30.88
C GLU A 538 -11.68 12.41 31.26
N GLU A 539 -13.00 12.15 31.30
CA GLU A 539 -13.58 10.82 31.55
C GLU A 539 -13.23 9.79 30.46
N LEU A 540 -13.09 10.21 29.20
CA LEU A 540 -12.75 9.36 28.05
C LEU A 540 -11.23 9.28 27.80
N GLU A 541 -10.44 10.25 28.27
CA GLU A 541 -8.97 10.19 28.26
C GLU A 541 -8.45 9.08 29.16
N ALA A 542 -8.99 8.97 30.38
CA ALA A 542 -8.65 7.91 31.33
C ALA A 542 -9.03 6.50 30.81
N GLU A 543 -9.95 6.43 29.83
CA GLU A 543 -10.47 5.19 29.24
C GLU A 543 -9.75 4.77 27.94
N GLY A 544 -8.64 5.43 27.58
CA GLY A 544 -7.82 5.07 26.42
C GLY A 544 -8.28 5.69 25.09
N GLY A 545 -8.84 6.90 25.15
CA GLY A 545 -9.16 7.72 23.98
C GLY A 545 -7.95 8.03 23.09
N PHE A 546 -8.24 8.50 21.88
CA PHE A 546 -7.23 8.88 20.89
C PHE A 546 -6.49 10.15 21.34
N THR A 547 -5.16 10.16 21.27
CA THR A 547 -4.32 11.32 21.62
C THR A 547 -3.24 11.51 20.56
N VAL A 548 -3.10 12.73 20.03
CA VAL A 548 -2.07 13.07 19.04
C VAL A 548 -1.16 14.15 19.61
N LYS A 549 0.15 13.91 19.64
CA LYS A 549 1.17 14.95 19.83
C LYS A 549 1.47 15.59 18.47
N ALA A 550 1.30 16.91 18.37
CA ALA A 550 1.52 17.67 17.15
C ALA A 550 3.02 17.83 16.82
N PRO A 551 3.46 17.65 15.55
CA PRO A 551 4.79 18.05 15.09
C PRO A 551 4.84 19.53 14.69
N PHE A 552 5.99 20.15 14.92
CA PHE A 552 6.33 21.53 14.57
C PHE A 552 6.65 21.69 13.08
N GLU A 553 6.03 22.67 12.41
CA GLU A 553 6.46 23.18 11.11
C GLU A 553 7.73 24.03 11.24
N ASN A 554 8.67 23.86 10.30
CA ASN A 554 9.72 24.84 10.02
C ASN A 554 9.77 25.13 8.52
N ALA A 555 9.44 26.38 8.18
CA ALA A 555 9.63 26.96 6.86
C ALA A 555 11.10 27.36 6.66
N GLY A 556 11.64 27.08 5.47
CA GLY A 556 12.99 27.49 5.08
C GLY A 556 13.18 27.57 3.57
N ASN A 557 13.37 28.80 3.09
CA ASN A 557 13.75 29.20 1.72
C ASN A 557 15.05 28.52 1.23
N GLU A 558 15.20 28.32 -0.09
CA GLU A 558 16.20 29.08 -0.87
C GLU A 558 16.11 28.91 -2.40
N ASN A 559 16.10 30.07 -3.07
CA ASN A 559 16.36 30.27 -4.49
C ASN A 559 17.87 30.26 -4.77
N LYS A 560 18.34 29.59 -5.84
CA LYS A 560 19.48 30.02 -6.68
C LYS A 560 19.71 29.06 -7.85
N SER A 561 19.42 29.51 -9.07
CA SER A 561 20.20 29.21 -10.29
C SER A 561 19.51 29.84 -11.51
N ARG A 562 19.85 31.10 -11.81
CA ARG A 562 19.31 31.83 -12.98
C ARG A 562 20.38 32.49 -13.86
N SER A 563 21.64 32.05 -13.76
CA SER A 563 22.77 32.71 -14.44
C SER A 563 23.38 31.95 -15.63
N GLN A 564 23.00 30.70 -15.91
CA GLN A 564 23.54 29.94 -17.06
C GLN A 564 22.57 29.82 -18.25
N LYS A 565 21.25 29.74 -18.00
CA LYS A 565 20.23 29.52 -19.06
C LYS A 565 20.08 30.64 -20.10
N ASN A 566 20.63 31.84 -19.87
CA ASN A 566 20.51 32.96 -20.80
C ASN A 566 21.62 33.01 -21.87
N ALA A 567 22.78 32.41 -21.63
CA ALA A 567 23.88 32.40 -22.60
C ALA A 567 23.60 31.41 -23.75
N ASP A 568 23.08 30.22 -23.44
CA ASP A 568 22.81 29.17 -24.42
C ASP A 568 21.63 29.50 -25.33
N LYS A 569 20.59 30.18 -24.79
CA LYS A 569 19.45 30.65 -25.58
C LYS A 569 19.83 31.64 -26.69
N ASN A 570 20.85 32.48 -26.46
CA ASN A 570 21.32 33.43 -27.48
C ASN A 570 22.17 32.74 -28.56
N ARG A 571 22.89 31.68 -28.19
CA ARG A 571 23.71 30.90 -29.13
C ARG A 571 22.85 30.04 -30.06
N VAL A 572 21.79 29.42 -29.54
CA VAL A 572 20.80 28.68 -30.33
C VAL A 572 20.11 29.59 -31.35
N LYS A 573 19.70 30.81 -30.97
CA LYS A 573 19.09 31.77 -31.91
C LYS A 573 20.02 32.19 -33.04
N LYS A 574 21.33 32.24 -32.81
CA LYS A 574 22.32 32.60 -33.83
C LYS A 574 22.50 31.47 -34.85
N LEU A 575 22.68 30.23 -34.37
CA LEU A 575 22.76 29.04 -35.21
C LEU A 575 21.50 28.87 -36.08
N GLN A 576 20.33 29.10 -35.50
CA GLN A 576 19.05 29.00 -36.21
C GLN A 576 18.94 29.96 -37.40
N LYS A 577 19.45 31.20 -37.29
CA LYS A 577 19.51 32.15 -38.40
C LYS A 577 20.52 31.73 -39.48
N GLU A 578 21.66 31.18 -39.09
CA GLU A 578 22.68 30.70 -40.04
C GLU A 578 22.17 29.49 -40.83
N ILE A 579 21.45 28.58 -40.18
CA ILE A 579 20.77 27.45 -40.81
C ILE A 579 19.73 27.93 -41.83
N GLU A 580 18.87 28.87 -41.47
CA GLU A 580 17.83 29.42 -42.35
C GLU A 580 18.43 30.11 -43.60
N GLN A 581 19.56 30.80 -43.44
CA GLN A 581 20.29 31.39 -44.57
C GLN A 581 20.89 30.34 -45.51
N ILE A 582 21.44 29.25 -44.96
CA ILE A 582 21.99 28.16 -45.77
C ILE A 582 20.87 27.41 -46.50
N GLU A 583 19.72 27.19 -45.86
CA GLU A 583 18.54 26.58 -46.50
C GLU A 583 18.02 27.43 -47.66
N GLY A 584 17.94 28.75 -47.49
CA GLY A 584 17.57 29.68 -48.56
C GLY A 584 18.54 29.63 -49.74
N LYS A 585 19.84 29.54 -49.49
CA LYS A 585 20.87 29.40 -50.54
C LYS A 585 20.78 28.06 -51.27
N ILE A 586 20.57 26.96 -50.55
CA ILE A 586 20.40 25.63 -51.15
C ILE A 586 19.16 25.62 -52.04
N ALA A 587 18.03 26.18 -51.60
CA ALA A 587 16.81 26.24 -52.40
C ALA A 587 16.98 27.02 -53.71
N LEU A 588 17.73 28.13 -53.68
CA LEU A 588 18.04 28.90 -54.88
C LEU A 588 18.94 28.11 -55.83
N LEU A 589 19.99 27.46 -55.31
CA LEU A 589 20.90 26.64 -56.11
C LEU A 589 20.22 25.40 -56.68
N GLU A 590 19.29 24.77 -55.95
CA GLU A 590 18.47 23.67 -56.46
C GLU A 590 17.58 24.13 -57.61
N LYS A 591 16.98 25.33 -57.51
CA LYS A 591 16.20 25.91 -58.61
C LYS A 591 17.06 26.22 -59.84
N ASN A 592 18.26 26.76 -59.63
CA ASN A 592 19.21 27.00 -60.72
C ASN A 592 19.65 25.69 -61.36
N LYS A 593 19.91 24.66 -60.54
CA LYS A 593 20.26 23.32 -61.00
C LYS A 593 19.15 22.72 -61.88
N THR A 594 17.89 22.81 -61.48
CA THR A 594 16.76 22.33 -62.31
C THR A 594 16.65 23.09 -63.63
N ASN A 595 16.86 24.41 -63.62
CA ASN A 595 16.85 25.21 -64.85
C ASN A 595 17.99 24.81 -65.79
N SER A 596 19.20 24.58 -65.27
CA SER A 596 20.32 24.09 -66.08
C SER A 596 20.08 22.64 -66.56
N GLU A 597 19.41 21.78 -65.79
CA GLU A 597 19.00 20.43 -66.25
C GLU A 597 18.02 20.50 -67.42
N GLU A 598 17.04 21.39 -67.37
CA GLU A 598 16.08 21.61 -68.47
C GLU A 598 16.78 22.12 -69.73
N LEU A 599 17.73 23.04 -69.59
CA LEU A 599 18.53 23.55 -70.72
C LEU A 599 19.47 22.48 -71.31
N LEU A 600 20.09 21.66 -70.46
CA LEU A 600 20.99 20.57 -70.88
C LEU A 600 20.23 19.35 -71.45
N ALA A 601 18.93 19.25 -71.20
CA ALA A 601 18.06 18.22 -71.76
C ALA A 601 17.58 18.53 -73.20
N ASP A 602 17.72 19.77 -73.67
CA ASP A 602 17.36 20.18 -75.04
C ASP A 602 18.40 19.66 -76.08
N PRO A 603 18.01 18.76 -77.01
CA PRO A 603 18.91 18.20 -78.01
C PRO A 603 19.57 19.23 -78.94
N GLU A 604 18.95 20.40 -79.17
CA GLU A 604 19.50 21.47 -80.01
C GLU A 604 20.61 22.25 -79.30
N PHE A 605 20.64 22.24 -77.96
CA PHE A 605 21.58 23.00 -77.15
C PHE A 605 23.00 22.42 -77.18
N TYR A 606 23.16 21.12 -77.49
CA TYR A 606 24.45 20.42 -77.63
C TYR A 606 25.38 21.02 -78.69
N LYS A 607 24.84 21.72 -79.69
CA LYS A 607 25.62 22.27 -80.81
C LYS A 607 26.11 23.70 -80.56
N LYS A 608 25.73 24.35 -79.45
CA LYS A 608 26.12 25.72 -79.11
C LYS A 608 27.42 25.74 -78.30
N ARG A 609 28.30 26.71 -78.59
CA ARG A 609 29.57 26.93 -77.87
C ARG A 609 29.38 27.20 -76.36
N SER A 610 28.16 27.54 -75.94
CA SER A 610 27.74 27.77 -74.55
C SER A 610 27.42 26.48 -73.77
N TYR A 611 27.28 25.32 -74.43
CA TYR A 611 26.94 24.05 -73.74
C TYR A 611 27.97 23.67 -72.67
N GLN A 612 29.26 23.78 -73.01
CA GLN A 612 30.35 23.44 -72.08
C GLN A 612 30.30 24.32 -70.83
N MET A 613 30.07 25.64 -70.99
CA MET A 613 29.92 26.57 -69.88
C MET A 613 28.73 26.24 -68.98
N GLU A 614 27.59 25.83 -69.55
CA GLU A 614 26.40 25.50 -68.77
C GLU A 614 26.54 24.16 -68.04
N LEU A 615 27.26 23.20 -68.64
CA LEU A 615 27.60 21.92 -68.00
C LEU A 615 28.59 22.11 -66.83
N ASP A 616 29.56 23.00 -67.00
CA ASP A 616 30.51 23.37 -65.94
C ASP A 616 29.77 24.08 -64.79
N ASN A 617 28.89 25.04 -65.09
CA ASN A 617 28.01 25.70 -64.11
C ASN A 617 27.10 24.72 -63.37
N TYR A 618 26.52 23.74 -64.06
CA TYR A 618 25.70 22.70 -63.45
C TYR A 618 26.51 21.84 -62.46
N ASN A 619 27.73 21.43 -62.85
CA ASN A 619 28.61 20.64 -62.01
C ASN A 619 29.13 21.43 -60.79
N GLU A 620 29.43 22.71 -60.96
CA GLU A 620 29.79 23.61 -59.85
C GLU A 620 28.62 23.82 -58.89
N THR A 621 27.42 24.07 -59.42
CA THR A 621 26.20 24.22 -58.62
C THR A 621 25.93 22.94 -57.81
N LYS A 622 26.13 21.76 -58.39
CA LYS A 622 25.99 20.47 -57.70
C LYS A 622 27.03 20.27 -56.59
N LYS A 623 28.28 20.67 -56.82
CA LYS A 623 29.34 20.64 -55.79
C LYS A 623 29.03 21.61 -54.65
N GLU A 624 28.57 22.82 -54.97
CA GLU A 624 28.26 23.84 -53.98
C GLU A 624 27.03 23.47 -53.13
N ILE A 625 26.00 22.86 -53.74
CA ILE A 625 24.88 22.27 -53.00
C ILE A 625 25.40 21.20 -52.02
N SER A 626 26.26 20.28 -52.49
CA SER A 626 26.82 19.22 -51.63
C SER A 626 27.61 19.79 -50.46
N ARG A 627 28.43 20.82 -50.70
CA ARG A 627 29.21 21.49 -49.68
C ARG A 627 28.31 22.20 -48.67
N LEU A 628 27.33 22.99 -49.13
CA LEU A 628 26.39 23.67 -48.27
C LEU A 628 25.53 22.70 -47.46
N THR A 629 25.17 21.54 -48.01
CA THR A 629 24.47 20.50 -47.25
C THR A 629 25.33 19.90 -46.15
N GLU A 630 26.64 19.71 -46.35
CA GLU A 630 27.54 19.25 -45.28
C GLU A 630 27.72 20.32 -44.19
N THR A 631 27.83 21.61 -44.56
CA THR A 631 27.90 22.70 -43.56
C THR A 631 26.59 22.84 -42.80
N TRP A 632 25.45 22.69 -43.48
CA TRP A 632 24.14 22.66 -42.85
C TRP A 632 24.03 21.50 -41.86
N GLU A 633 24.47 20.29 -42.24
CA GLU A 633 24.48 19.13 -41.33
C GLU A 633 25.32 19.40 -40.07
N LYS A 634 26.52 19.98 -40.21
CA LYS A 634 27.38 20.31 -39.07
C LYS A 634 26.75 21.33 -38.12
N LEU A 635 26.19 22.42 -38.66
CA LEU A 635 25.54 23.48 -37.86
C LEU A 635 24.27 22.96 -37.19
N GLN A 636 23.55 22.05 -37.84
CA GLN A 636 22.38 21.39 -37.26
C GLN A 636 22.76 20.50 -36.08
N ILE A 637 23.86 19.74 -36.19
CA ILE A 637 24.39 18.91 -35.10
C ILE A 637 24.84 19.77 -33.92
N GLU A 638 25.57 20.87 -34.17
CA GLU A 638 26.01 21.79 -33.11
C GLU A 638 24.82 22.45 -32.38
N MET A 639 23.76 22.81 -33.10
CA MET A 639 22.51 23.32 -32.51
C MET A 639 21.77 22.23 -31.71
N GLU A 640 21.80 20.97 -32.16
CA GLU A 640 21.20 19.83 -31.47
C GLU A 640 21.92 19.50 -30.16
N GLU A 641 23.26 19.52 -30.13
CA GLU A 641 24.04 19.30 -28.90
C GLU A 641 23.74 20.38 -27.84
N LEU A 642 23.74 21.66 -28.26
CA LEU A 642 23.43 22.79 -27.37
C LEU A 642 21.97 22.81 -26.88
N SER A 643 21.02 22.28 -27.64
CA SER A 643 19.60 22.21 -27.24
C SER A 643 19.26 20.97 -26.41
N SER A 644 20.13 19.94 -26.40
CA SER A 644 19.98 18.76 -25.55
C SER A 644 20.44 18.97 -24.10
N VAL A 645 21.30 19.97 -23.86
CA VAL A 645 21.87 20.31 -22.54
C VAL A 645 21.02 21.36 -21.78
N VAL A 646 20.11 22.05 -22.47
CA VAL A 646 19.20 23.09 -21.93
C VAL A 646 17.82 22.53 -21.66
#